data_AF-A0AA36CZ67-F1
#
_entry.id   AF-A0AA36CZ67-F1
#
_cell.length_a   1.000
_cell.length_b   1.000
_cell.length_c   1.000
_cell.angle_alpha   90.00
_cell.angle_beta   90.00
_cell.angle_gamma   90.00
#
_symmetry.space_group_name_H-M   'P 1'
#
loop_
_entity.id
_entity.type
_entity.pdbx_description
1 polymer ?
#
loop_
_entity_poly.entity_id
_entity_poly.type
_entity_poly.pdbx_seq_one_letter_code
_entity_poly.pdbx_strand_id
1 'polypeptide(L)'
;MDLLKMAINYIEFLQERLVDSIKPAEEEIAPAAAPVEDAEVPHAKYKHGKKRGKQTRDNPPRRKSKKPVEPPSAVPNVPTPSVAEDAPFQMLPPLWQPYPFPFPIPTMSDVFYPSGLPMPQTPQKLCAAFAKLRDLLPAPTADGHKFRFIKLEVLKMATEYIDYLGKLRLEIAAMVITSEFTTDAPTQPLHISLLDKYEYFAKERPDLIVFRNSENHDDCLTYAQLRDNVCSIILPNCWQFPIAMIGAWTAGMTASGASVQFTHYELKHQFDDSEASVIITEDTYLDKVLKAAEGSKRIRKIIALRTKPDPLPKGVMDFEEMLKCKPDFDYKAVKFDLKEDLITLPYSSGTTGAPKGVMITHFNLASCLEMFLFNEKRKWAELGMPFDIVIGRNSLAILPQYHAMGMFTMVALTFMGIQQIMFRKFHLESMLMHIEKFDTTVLILVPAIINQMAFSPLLDKYDMSCLMTINSGSAPLSKNVIERLKERLPDINIRQSYGMTEMSLGCHFSVLNQPDNATGKLTANMSMKVVNQETGKECGPMEMGELRVKGPVIMKGYKNRPEDTKKTLDADGWLITGDLVYYDKEGFLYVCERAKELIKVKGAQVAPAELEDVILGHSGVVDCAVVGVQHEINGEAPRAFVVRKSDGVSEEDIHRFVNERVARYKQLTGGIIFVETIPRTPTGKILRRRLKEMYPAENSEIRAKL
;
A
#
# COMPACT_ATOMS: atom_id res chain seq x y z
N MET A 1 -18.51 8.75 -34.00
CA MET A 1 -17.90 8.63 -35.35
C MET A 1 -18.90 9.02 -36.44
N ASP A 2 -20.13 8.50 -36.44
CA ASP A 2 -21.10 8.79 -37.50
C ASP A 2 -21.62 10.25 -37.50
N LEU A 3 -21.74 10.88 -36.34
CA LEU A 3 -22.03 12.32 -36.23
C LEU A 3 -20.90 13.21 -36.78
N LEU A 4 -19.64 12.76 -36.68
CA LEU A 4 -18.49 13.48 -37.23
C LEU A 4 -18.45 13.37 -38.76
N LYS A 5 -18.77 12.18 -39.29
CA LYS A 5 -18.96 11.98 -40.73
C LYS A 5 -20.13 12.81 -41.27
N MET A 6 -21.22 12.91 -40.53
CA MET A 6 -22.38 13.72 -40.90
C MET A 6 -22.04 15.22 -40.95
N ALA A 7 -21.26 15.72 -39.99
CA ALA A 7 -20.80 17.10 -39.96
C ALA A 7 -19.81 17.41 -41.09
N ILE A 8 -18.87 16.50 -41.39
CA ILE A 8 -17.92 16.65 -42.50
C ILE A 8 -18.65 16.66 -43.85
N ASN A 9 -19.57 15.72 -44.07
CA ASN A 9 -20.36 15.66 -45.30
C ASN A 9 -21.25 16.92 -45.48
N TYR A 10 -21.75 17.50 -44.39
CA TYR A 10 -22.54 18.73 -44.45
C TYR A 10 -21.67 19.96 -44.78
N ILE A 11 -20.42 20.00 -44.31
CA ILE A 11 -19.46 21.05 -44.65
C ILE A 11 -19.01 20.95 -46.11
N GLU A 12 -18.74 19.73 -46.59
CA GLU A 12 -18.40 19.48 -48.01
C GLU A 12 -19.57 19.84 -48.94
N PHE A 13 -20.80 19.49 -48.57
CA PHE A 13 -22.02 19.88 -49.28
C PHE A 13 -22.21 21.40 -49.39
N LEU A 14 -21.84 22.15 -48.35
CA LEU A 14 -21.91 23.61 -48.37
C LEU A 14 -20.78 24.23 -49.21
N GLN A 15 -19.60 23.60 -49.26
CA GLN A 15 -18.47 24.04 -50.09
C GLN A 15 -18.76 23.89 -51.59
N GLU A 16 -19.34 22.77 -52.03
CA GLU A 16 -19.68 22.54 -53.44
C GLU A 16 -20.66 23.60 -53.97
N ARG A 17 -21.68 23.95 -53.17
CA ARG A 17 -22.67 24.98 -53.55
C ARG A 17 -22.14 26.41 -53.53
N LEU A 18 -21.06 26.67 -52.80
CA LEU A 18 -20.38 27.96 -52.78
C LEU A 18 -19.51 28.14 -54.05
N VAL A 19 -18.92 27.05 -54.56
CA VAL A 19 -18.07 27.08 -55.77
C VAL A 19 -18.90 27.29 -57.05
N ASP A 20 -20.12 26.75 -57.14
CA ASP A 20 -21.00 26.96 -58.30
C ASP A 20 -21.49 28.41 -58.48
N SER A 21 -21.36 29.25 -57.44
CA SER A 21 -21.84 30.64 -57.46
C SER A 21 -20.80 31.66 -57.96
N ILE A 22 -19.58 31.21 -58.32
CA ILE A 22 -18.48 32.09 -58.73
C ILE A 22 -17.88 31.60 -60.07
N LYS A 23 -18.40 32.12 -61.18
CA LYS A 23 -17.68 32.24 -62.47
C LYS A 23 -17.97 33.64 -63.04
N PRO A 24 -16.96 34.36 -63.59
CA PRO A 24 -16.66 34.16 -65.01
C PRO A 24 -15.17 34.30 -65.45
N ALA A 25 -14.96 33.73 -66.64
CA ALA A 25 -13.95 33.90 -67.71
C ALA A 25 -12.62 34.65 -67.45
N GLU A 26 -11.50 33.99 -67.77
CA GLU A 26 -10.57 34.40 -68.84
C GLU A 26 -9.59 33.27 -69.18
N GLU A 27 -9.27 33.19 -70.47
CA GLU A 27 -8.47 32.16 -71.16
C GLU A 27 -6.95 32.41 -71.10
N GLU A 28 -6.22 31.32 -71.33
CA GLU A 28 -5.01 31.22 -72.17
C GLU A 28 -3.57 31.29 -71.59
N ILE A 29 -2.82 30.24 -71.99
CA ILE A 29 -1.36 30.08 -72.22
C ILE A 29 -0.47 29.56 -71.07
N ALA A 30 -0.42 28.22 -71.00
CA ALA A 30 0.69 27.29 -71.30
C ALA A 30 2.12 27.41 -70.66
N PRO A 31 2.86 26.27 -70.55
CA PRO A 31 3.91 26.03 -69.56
C PRO A 31 5.33 25.80 -70.16
N ALA A 32 6.38 25.74 -69.33
CA ALA A 32 7.66 25.11 -69.71
C ALA A 32 8.48 24.57 -68.52
N ALA A 33 8.64 23.24 -68.51
CA ALA A 33 9.86 22.41 -68.32
C ALA A 33 11.20 23.14 -68.07
N ALA A 34 12.26 22.64 -67.42
CA ALA A 34 12.69 21.36 -66.82
C ALA A 34 14.09 21.62 -66.14
N PRO A 35 14.77 20.65 -65.48
CA PRO A 35 15.71 20.84 -64.36
C PRO A 35 17.20 20.82 -64.75
N VAL A 36 18.11 21.23 -63.83
CA VAL A 36 19.56 20.94 -63.92
C VAL A 36 20.18 20.72 -62.51
N GLU A 37 21.14 19.79 -62.50
CA GLU A 37 21.93 19.13 -61.46
C GLU A 37 22.98 19.98 -60.71
N ASP A 38 23.39 19.42 -59.56
CA ASP A 38 24.70 19.35 -58.88
C ASP A 38 25.75 20.47 -58.96
N ALA A 39 26.26 20.86 -57.77
CA ALA A 39 27.65 21.25 -57.56
C ALA A 39 28.10 21.17 -56.08
N GLU A 40 29.28 20.58 -55.87
CA GLU A 40 30.03 20.38 -54.62
C GLU A 40 30.77 21.64 -54.08
N VAL A 41 30.84 21.77 -52.73
CA VAL A 41 32.01 22.08 -51.83
C VAL A 41 32.70 23.49 -51.99
N PRO A 42 33.10 24.27 -50.93
CA PRO A 42 34.07 23.86 -49.90
C PRO A 42 34.06 24.50 -48.47
N HIS A 43 34.90 23.87 -47.63
CA HIS A 43 35.37 24.17 -46.28
C HIS A 43 35.78 25.63 -45.92
N ALA A 44 35.67 25.95 -44.61
CA ALA A 44 36.69 26.76 -43.91
C ALA A 44 36.88 26.32 -42.45
N LYS A 45 38.15 26.10 -42.07
CA LYS A 45 38.69 25.87 -40.72
C LYS A 45 39.00 27.19 -40.03
N TYR A 46 38.92 27.26 -38.69
CA TYR A 46 39.92 27.97 -37.87
C TYR A 46 40.09 27.31 -36.47
N LYS A 47 41.33 26.90 -36.19
CA LYS A 47 41.99 26.68 -34.87
C LYS A 47 42.57 28.06 -34.45
N HIS A 48 42.92 28.46 -33.21
CA HIS A 48 43.41 27.83 -31.99
C HIS A 48 43.32 28.91 -30.86
N GLY A 49 43.26 28.52 -29.58
CA GLY A 49 44.32 28.96 -28.66
C GLY A 49 43.99 28.84 -27.17
N LYS A 50 44.79 28.02 -26.47
CA LYS A 50 44.78 27.69 -25.03
C LYS A 50 45.24 28.87 -24.15
N LYS A 51 44.85 28.86 -22.86
CA LYS A 51 45.82 28.75 -21.75
C LYS A 51 45.17 28.32 -20.41
N ARG A 52 45.88 27.41 -19.74
CA ARG A 52 45.62 26.77 -18.44
C ARG A 52 46.00 27.69 -17.27
N GLY A 53 45.33 27.52 -16.13
CA GLY A 53 45.84 27.85 -14.79
C GLY A 53 45.59 26.68 -13.83
N LYS A 54 46.65 26.07 -13.32
CA LYS A 54 46.65 25.07 -12.22
C LYS A 54 46.66 25.82 -10.88
N GLN A 55 45.89 25.34 -9.90
CA GLN A 55 46.20 25.56 -8.49
C GLN A 55 45.98 24.26 -7.70
N THR A 56 47.01 23.90 -6.94
CA THR A 56 47.13 22.78 -6.00
C THR A 56 47.22 23.33 -4.58
N ARG A 57 46.92 22.47 -3.57
CA ARG A 57 47.14 22.55 -2.10
C ARG A 57 45.83 22.72 -1.31
N ASP A 58 45.55 22.07 -0.18
CA ASP A 58 46.28 21.14 0.70
C ASP A 58 45.23 20.39 1.57
N ASN A 59 45.50 19.14 1.94
CA ASN A 59 44.70 18.35 2.92
C ASN A 59 45.32 18.48 4.33
N PRO A 60 44.54 18.61 5.42
CA PRO A 60 45.07 18.55 6.78
C PRO A 60 45.16 17.08 7.33
N PRO A 61 46.00 16.83 8.35
CA PRO A 61 46.55 15.50 8.61
C PRO A 61 45.72 14.61 9.53
N ARG A 62 45.85 13.29 9.30
CA ARG A 62 45.35 12.18 10.12
C ARG A 62 45.91 12.23 11.55
N ARG A 63 45.03 12.11 12.55
CA ARG A 63 45.36 12.00 13.98
C ARG A 63 45.91 10.60 14.30
N LYS A 64 47.05 10.56 15.00
CA LYS A 64 47.77 9.36 15.44
C LYS A 64 47.00 8.59 16.52
N SER A 65 47.11 7.26 16.45
CA SER A 65 46.65 6.26 17.42
C SER A 65 47.25 6.48 18.82
N LYS A 66 46.41 6.40 19.86
CA LYS A 66 46.84 6.23 21.25
C LYS A 66 46.68 4.75 21.64
N LYS A 67 47.73 4.18 22.22
CA LYS A 67 47.74 2.85 22.86
C LYS A 67 46.74 2.79 24.03
N PRO A 68 46.11 1.64 24.30
CA PRO A 68 45.30 1.47 25.50
C PRO A 68 46.18 1.16 26.74
N VAL A 69 45.67 1.57 27.89
CA VAL A 69 46.21 1.39 29.24
C VAL A 69 45.63 0.10 29.83
N GLU A 70 46.47 -0.78 30.39
CA GLU A 70 46.06 -1.97 31.15
C GLU A 70 45.53 -1.62 32.54
N PRO A 71 44.52 -2.32 33.08
CA PRO A 71 44.22 -2.35 34.50
C PRO A 71 44.80 -3.62 35.19
N PRO A 72 45.08 -3.58 36.50
CA PRO A 72 45.74 -4.67 37.22
C PRO A 72 44.80 -5.81 37.66
N SER A 73 45.40 -7.01 37.71
CA SER A 73 45.04 -8.29 38.39
C SER A 73 44.57 -8.12 39.86
N ALA A 74 43.85 -9.01 40.57
CA ALA A 74 43.49 -10.43 40.41
C ALA A 74 42.51 -10.92 41.54
N VAL A 75 41.60 -11.86 41.20
CA VAL A 75 41.23 -13.15 41.90
C VAL A 75 40.33 -13.11 43.18
N PRO A 76 39.49 -14.15 43.54
CA PRO A 76 39.25 -15.49 42.95
C PRO A 76 37.79 -15.94 42.62
N ASN A 77 37.78 -16.98 41.77
CA ASN A 77 36.77 -17.94 41.29
C ASN A 77 35.73 -18.56 42.24
N VAL A 78 34.54 -18.79 41.68
CA VAL A 78 33.62 -19.93 41.95
C VAL A 78 33.14 -20.47 40.58
N PRO A 79 33.06 -21.79 40.34
CA PRO A 79 32.98 -22.35 38.98
C PRO A 79 31.56 -22.46 38.44
N THR A 80 31.36 -22.03 37.19
CA THR A 80 30.18 -22.31 36.35
C THR A 80 30.53 -23.31 35.25
N PRO A 81 29.60 -24.21 34.83
CA PRO A 81 29.87 -25.24 33.83
C PRO A 81 30.05 -24.65 32.43
N SER A 82 30.95 -25.26 31.66
CA SER A 82 31.40 -24.89 30.32
C SER A 82 30.26 -24.68 29.31
N VAL A 83 30.17 -23.46 28.78
CA VAL A 83 29.51 -23.18 27.50
C VAL A 83 30.53 -23.48 26.41
N ALA A 84 30.19 -24.37 25.49
CA ALA A 84 31.00 -24.59 24.30
C ALA A 84 30.99 -23.32 23.44
N GLU A 85 32.17 -22.72 23.29
CA GLU A 85 32.44 -21.58 22.41
C GLU A 85 32.30 -21.96 20.94
N ASP A 86 31.69 -21.05 20.19
CA ASP A 86 31.99 -20.69 18.80
C ASP A 86 32.17 -21.82 17.76
N ALA A 87 31.05 -22.25 17.19
CA ALA A 87 31.05 -22.61 15.78
C ALA A 87 30.80 -21.32 14.95
N PRO A 88 31.78 -20.78 14.22
CA PRO A 88 31.53 -19.66 13.31
C PRO A 88 30.53 -20.11 12.24
N PHE A 89 29.46 -19.35 12.08
CA PHE A 89 28.59 -19.45 10.91
C PHE A 89 29.48 -19.21 9.68
N GLN A 90 29.85 -20.28 8.96
CA GLN A 90 30.56 -20.16 7.69
C GLN A 90 29.66 -19.35 6.75
N MET A 91 30.10 -18.16 6.36
CA MET A 91 29.58 -17.51 5.17
C MET A 91 29.73 -18.50 4.01
N LEU A 92 28.61 -18.95 3.45
CA LEU A 92 28.65 -19.59 2.14
C LEU A 92 29.26 -18.56 1.17
N PRO A 93 30.32 -18.90 0.41
CA PRO A 93 30.82 -18.01 -0.62
C PRO A 93 29.69 -17.74 -1.63
N PRO A 94 29.69 -16.57 -2.29
CA PRO A 94 28.67 -16.25 -3.27
C PRO A 94 28.71 -17.30 -4.38
N LEU A 95 27.72 -18.19 -4.42
CA LEU A 95 27.49 -19.14 -5.49
C LEU A 95 26.98 -18.37 -6.72
N TRP A 96 27.87 -17.59 -7.35
CA TRP A 96 27.70 -17.15 -8.72
C TRP A 96 28.01 -18.32 -9.63
N GLN A 97 27.01 -19.17 -9.85
CA GLN A 97 26.89 -19.91 -11.10
C GLN A 97 25.44 -19.82 -11.58
N PRO A 98 25.20 -19.37 -12.82
CA PRO A 98 23.85 -19.32 -13.37
C PRO A 98 23.32 -20.75 -13.48
N TYR A 99 22.22 -21.03 -12.77
CA TYR A 99 21.44 -22.25 -12.98
C TYR A 99 20.71 -22.10 -14.33
N PRO A 100 20.93 -22.98 -15.32
CA PRO A 100 20.16 -22.94 -16.56
C PRO A 100 18.75 -23.49 -16.29
N PHE A 101 17.74 -22.62 -16.26
CA PHE A 101 16.34 -23.05 -16.24
C PHE A 101 15.83 -23.31 -17.68
N PRO A 102 15.08 -24.39 -17.93
CA PRO A 102 14.81 -24.91 -19.27
C PRO A 102 13.58 -24.31 -19.97
N PHE A 103 13.26 -23.03 -19.75
CA PHE A 103 12.17 -22.36 -20.49
C PHE A 103 12.65 -21.08 -21.17
N PRO A 104 12.34 -20.88 -22.46
CA PRO A 104 12.73 -19.66 -23.17
C PRO A 104 12.03 -18.46 -22.55
N ILE A 105 12.83 -17.52 -22.06
CA ILE A 105 12.39 -16.15 -21.74
C ILE A 105 12.06 -15.50 -23.10
N PRO A 106 10.83 -15.01 -23.33
CA PRO A 106 10.55 -14.25 -24.54
C PRO A 106 11.49 -13.05 -24.59
N THR A 107 12.26 -12.95 -25.67
CA THR A 107 13.20 -11.85 -25.90
C THR A 107 12.42 -10.53 -26.06
N MET A 108 13.04 -9.42 -25.65
CA MET A 108 12.53 -8.04 -25.67
C MET A 108 11.95 -7.52 -27.02
N SER A 109 11.90 -8.35 -28.07
CA SER A 109 11.25 -8.02 -29.33
C SER A 109 9.73 -8.18 -29.32
N ASP A 110 9.15 -8.90 -28.34
CA ASP A 110 7.72 -9.27 -28.36
C ASP A 110 6.83 -8.39 -27.46
N VAL A 111 7.40 -7.33 -26.86
CA VAL A 111 6.66 -6.32 -26.07
C VAL A 111 6.83 -4.95 -26.72
N PHE A 112 6.29 -4.78 -27.92
CA PHE A 112 6.09 -3.46 -28.51
C PHE A 112 4.75 -2.88 -28.03
N TYR A 113 4.85 -1.70 -27.41
CA TYR A 113 3.80 -0.70 -27.20
C TYR A 113 2.59 -0.84 -28.14
N PRO A 114 1.35 -0.93 -27.65
CA PRO A 114 0.23 -0.37 -28.38
C PRO A 114 0.26 1.15 -28.18
N SER A 115 1.14 1.83 -28.91
CA SER A 115 0.96 3.24 -29.23
C SER A 115 -0.27 3.36 -30.15
N GLY A 116 -1.45 3.50 -29.54
CA GLY A 116 -2.73 3.46 -30.28
C GLY A 116 -3.76 4.51 -29.87
N LEU A 117 -3.55 5.24 -28.77
CA LEU A 117 -4.37 6.41 -28.46
C LEU A 117 -3.52 7.67 -28.68
N PRO A 118 -3.80 8.49 -29.72
CA PRO A 118 -3.17 9.79 -29.80
C PRO A 118 -3.60 10.58 -28.56
N MET A 119 -2.63 11.06 -27.79
CA MET A 119 -2.81 12.25 -26.95
C MET A 119 -3.63 13.25 -27.77
N PRO A 120 -4.74 13.80 -27.26
CA PRO A 120 -5.58 14.67 -28.04
C PRO A 120 -4.79 15.94 -28.38
N GLN A 121 -4.16 15.94 -29.56
CA GLN A 121 -3.70 17.14 -30.28
C GLN A 121 -4.89 18.02 -30.72
N THR A 122 -6.11 17.60 -30.36
CA THR A 122 -7.40 18.17 -30.73
C THR A 122 -7.55 19.63 -30.36
N PRO A 123 -7.11 20.16 -29.18
CA PRO A 123 -7.29 21.58 -28.87
C PRO A 123 -6.49 22.49 -29.80
N GLN A 124 -5.22 22.15 -30.06
CA GLN A 124 -4.34 22.97 -30.91
C GLN A 124 -4.71 22.89 -32.39
N LYS A 125 -5.14 21.71 -32.86
CA LYS A 125 -5.62 21.53 -34.25
C LYS A 125 -6.99 22.19 -34.48
N LEU A 126 -7.90 22.18 -33.50
CA LEU A 126 -9.16 22.91 -33.56
C LEU A 126 -8.93 24.43 -33.53
N CYS A 127 -8.07 24.94 -32.64
CA CYS A 127 -7.71 26.36 -32.62
C CYS A 127 -7.07 26.82 -33.94
N ALA A 128 -6.22 26.00 -34.55
CA ALA A 128 -5.63 26.28 -35.86
C ALA A 128 -6.67 26.21 -37.01
N ALA A 129 -7.64 25.30 -36.94
CA ALA A 129 -8.75 25.21 -37.89
C ALA A 129 -9.71 26.40 -37.77
N PHE A 130 -10.02 26.85 -36.55
CA PHE A 130 -10.82 28.06 -36.30
C PHE A 130 -10.10 29.35 -36.75
N ALA A 131 -8.77 29.42 -36.58
CA ALA A 131 -7.97 30.52 -37.10
C ALA A 131 -7.99 30.55 -38.64
N LYS A 132 -7.85 29.39 -39.30
CA LYS A 132 -7.98 29.28 -40.76
C LYS A 132 -9.39 29.63 -41.27
N LEU A 133 -10.45 29.22 -40.56
CA LEU A 133 -11.84 29.55 -40.90
C LEU A 133 -12.15 31.05 -40.72
N ARG A 134 -11.52 31.71 -39.73
CA ARG A 134 -11.59 33.16 -39.56
C ARG A 134 -10.92 33.90 -40.73
N ASP A 135 -9.80 33.38 -41.22
CA ASP A 135 -8.99 34.03 -42.26
C ASP A 135 -9.49 33.73 -43.70
N LEU A 136 -10.31 32.69 -43.89
CA LEU A 136 -10.96 32.33 -45.17
C LEU A 136 -12.27 33.08 -45.45
N LEU A 137 -12.76 33.90 -44.51
CA LEU A 137 -14.01 34.66 -44.67
C LEU A 137 -13.71 36.08 -45.21
N PRO A 138 -14.28 36.49 -46.35
CA PRO A 138 -14.02 37.82 -46.92
C PRO A 138 -14.57 38.95 -46.03
N ALA A 139 -13.93 40.12 -46.12
CA ALA A 139 -14.37 41.35 -45.46
C ALA A 139 -15.80 41.73 -45.92
N PRO A 140 -16.60 42.39 -45.05
CA PRO A 140 -18.03 42.57 -45.29
C PRO A 140 -18.26 43.50 -46.49
N THR A 141 -18.65 42.92 -47.62
CA THR A 141 -19.26 43.65 -48.74
C THR A 141 -20.78 43.45 -48.74
N ALA A 142 -21.50 44.22 -49.56
CA ALA A 142 -22.91 44.61 -49.39
C ALA A 142 -23.98 43.50 -49.33
N ASP A 143 -23.64 42.21 -49.42
CA ASP A 143 -24.54 41.06 -49.16
C ASP A 143 -24.40 40.51 -47.72
N GLY A 144 -24.12 41.40 -46.77
CA GLY A 144 -23.72 41.09 -45.39
C GLY A 144 -24.77 40.39 -44.50
N HIS A 145 -26.01 40.18 -44.95
CA HIS A 145 -27.05 39.58 -44.11
C HIS A 145 -27.03 38.04 -44.11
N LYS A 146 -26.75 37.38 -45.23
CA LYS A 146 -26.70 35.90 -45.30
C LYS A 146 -25.43 35.32 -44.69
N PHE A 147 -24.28 35.97 -44.91
CA PHE A 147 -23.00 35.55 -44.33
C PHE A 147 -22.93 35.77 -42.81
N ARG A 148 -23.60 36.80 -42.29
CA ARG A 148 -23.68 37.06 -40.84
C ARG A 148 -24.50 36.00 -40.12
N PHE A 149 -25.55 35.48 -40.76
CA PHE A 149 -26.37 34.39 -40.22
C PHE A 149 -25.60 33.07 -40.17
N ILE A 150 -24.90 32.70 -41.24
CA ILE A 150 -24.05 31.50 -41.28
C ILE A 150 -22.90 31.62 -40.26
N LYS A 151 -22.28 32.79 -40.14
CA LYS A 151 -21.24 33.05 -39.12
C LYS A 151 -21.77 32.88 -37.70
N LEU A 152 -22.98 33.37 -37.42
CA LEU A 152 -23.62 33.22 -36.11
C LEU A 152 -23.96 31.77 -35.81
N GLU A 153 -24.48 31.01 -36.78
CA GLU A 153 -24.82 29.60 -36.53
C GLU A 153 -23.59 28.69 -36.43
N VAL A 154 -22.53 28.94 -37.20
CA VAL A 154 -21.25 28.22 -37.02
C VAL A 154 -20.63 28.53 -35.66
N LEU A 155 -20.68 29.79 -35.21
CA LEU A 155 -20.23 30.17 -33.86
C LEU A 155 -21.10 29.54 -32.76
N LYS A 156 -22.42 29.46 -32.97
CA LYS A 156 -23.35 28.85 -32.02
C LYS A 156 -23.14 27.34 -31.92
N MET A 157 -23.05 26.63 -33.04
CA MET A 157 -22.71 25.21 -33.07
C MET A 157 -21.33 24.93 -32.48
N ALA A 158 -20.33 25.79 -32.75
CA ALA A 158 -19.01 25.66 -32.13
C ALA A 158 -19.07 25.87 -30.61
N THR A 159 -19.87 26.83 -30.14
CA THR A 159 -20.06 27.08 -28.71
C THR A 159 -20.79 25.92 -28.05
N GLU A 160 -21.88 25.41 -28.64
CA GLU A 160 -22.62 24.23 -28.18
C GLU A 160 -21.75 22.97 -28.20
N TYR A 161 -20.86 22.82 -29.18
CA TYR A 161 -19.92 21.71 -29.25
C TYR A 161 -18.76 21.84 -28.24
N ILE A 162 -18.27 23.05 -27.97
CA ILE A 162 -17.30 23.32 -26.90
C ILE A 162 -17.95 23.07 -25.53
N ASP A 163 -19.21 23.45 -25.35
CA ASP A 163 -19.97 23.23 -24.12
C ASP A 163 -20.29 21.74 -23.94
N TYR A 164 -20.61 21.02 -25.02
CA TYR A 164 -20.74 19.56 -25.05
C TYR A 164 -19.41 18.87 -24.78
N LEU A 165 -18.29 19.31 -25.37
CA LEU A 165 -16.96 18.78 -25.06
C LEU A 165 -16.52 19.14 -23.64
N GLY A 166 -16.96 20.28 -23.10
CA GLY A 166 -16.76 20.68 -21.71
C GLY A 166 -17.53 19.79 -20.75
N LYS A 167 -18.80 19.48 -21.06
CA LYS A 167 -19.63 18.52 -20.33
C LYS A 167 -19.11 17.10 -20.46
N LEU A 168 -18.74 16.67 -21.66
CA LEU A 168 -18.11 15.38 -21.91
C LEU A 168 -16.77 15.30 -21.19
N ARG A 169 -15.99 16.38 -21.10
CA ARG A 169 -14.75 16.46 -20.32
C ARG A 169 -15.02 16.43 -18.81
N LEU A 170 -16.15 16.94 -18.33
CA LEU A 170 -16.58 16.85 -16.92
C LEU A 170 -17.15 15.46 -16.60
N GLU A 171 -17.86 14.82 -17.52
CA GLU A 171 -18.34 13.43 -17.42
C GLU A 171 -17.18 12.42 -17.56
N ILE A 172 -16.17 12.73 -18.37
CA ILE A 172 -14.87 12.05 -18.45
C ILE A 172 -13.99 12.43 -17.24
N ALA A 173 -14.18 13.59 -16.59
CA ALA A 173 -13.45 13.93 -15.36
C ALA A 173 -14.05 13.27 -14.12
N ALA A 174 -15.34 12.90 -14.16
CA ALA A 174 -15.98 12.02 -13.19
C ALA A 174 -15.51 10.55 -13.31
N MET A 175 -14.51 10.25 -14.16
CA MET A 175 -14.15 8.90 -14.53
C MET A 175 -13.75 8.02 -13.37
N VAL A 176 -14.37 6.84 -13.35
CA VAL A 176 -13.71 5.61 -12.94
C VAL A 176 -12.32 5.55 -13.59
N ILE A 177 -11.27 5.76 -12.80
CA ILE A 177 -9.89 5.57 -13.24
C ILE A 177 -9.65 4.07 -13.27
N THR A 178 -9.40 3.54 -14.46
CA THR A 178 -9.04 2.13 -14.65
C THR A 178 -7.59 2.08 -15.08
N SER A 179 -6.77 1.33 -14.34
CA SER A 179 -5.41 1.04 -14.77
C SER A 179 -5.41 0.13 -15.99
N GLU A 180 -4.40 0.22 -16.84
CA GLU A 180 -4.22 -0.73 -17.93
C GLU A 180 -4.12 -2.18 -17.40
N PHE A 181 -4.63 -3.12 -18.19
CA PHE A 181 -4.49 -4.54 -17.92
C PHE A 181 -3.10 -4.98 -18.39
N THR A 182 -2.16 -5.16 -17.46
CA THR A 182 -0.73 -5.34 -17.79
C THR A 182 -0.17 -6.70 -17.42
N THR A 183 -0.99 -7.58 -16.85
CA THR A 183 -0.62 -8.96 -16.50
C THR A 183 -1.78 -9.87 -16.86
N ASP A 184 -1.53 -11.03 -17.46
CA ASP A 184 -2.55 -12.06 -17.57
C ASP A 184 -3.11 -12.37 -16.18
N ALA A 185 -4.41 -12.64 -16.08
CA ALA A 185 -4.98 -13.15 -14.83
C ALA A 185 -4.18 -14.40 -14.42
N PRO A 186 -3.80 -14.57 -13.14
CA PRO A 186 -3.05 -15.75 -12.72
C PRO A 186 -3.76 -17.01 -13.21
N THR A 187 -3.18 -17.66 -14.22
CA THR A 187 -3.75 -18.88 -14.82
C THR A 187 -3.38 -20.11 -14.02
N GLN A 188 -2.34 -19.98 -13.17
CA GLN A 188 -1.96 -20.94 -12.16
C GLN A 188 -1.60 -20.23 -10.85
N PRO A 189 -2.04 -20.77 -9.72
CA PRO A 189 -1.51 -20.41 -8.42
C PRO A 189 -0.05 -20.75 -8.28
N LEU A 190 0.64 -20.03 -7.38
CA LEU A 190 2.01 -20.31 -6.95
C LEU A 190 2.28 -21.79 -6.60
N HIS A 191 1.27 -22.52 -6.12
CA HIS A 191 1.37 -23.90 -5.69
C HIS A 191 0.99 -24.92 -6.79
N ILE A 192 0.41 -24.50 -7.92
CA ILE A 192 -0.27 -25.40 -8.89
C ILE A 192 0.60 -26.00 -9.99
N SER A 193 1.82 -25.55 -10.25
CA SER A 193 2.74 -26.33 -11.10
C SER A 193 3.03 -27.75 -10.55
N LEU A 194 2.52 -28.08 -9.36
CA LEU A 194 2.70 -29.32 -8.65
C LEU A 194 1.41 -30.17 -8.49
N LEU A 195 0.19 -29.67 -8.78
CA LEU A 195 -1.06 -30.17 -8.15
C LEU A 195 -2.07 -30.94 -9.01
N ASP A 196 -1.72 -31.35 -10.24
CA ASP A 196 -2.71 -31.75 -11.25
C ASP A 196 -3.47 -33.09 -11.01
N LYS A 197 -3.01 -34.02 -10.16
CA LYS A 197 -3.58 -35.40 -10.11
C LYS A 197 -4.75 -35.67 -9.15
N TYR A 198 -5.17 -34.71 -8.33
CA TYR A 198 -6.08 -35.01 -7.20
C TYR A 198 -7.56 -34.65 -7.37
N GLU A 199 -7.96 -34.12 -8.52
CA GLU A 199 -9.39 -34.04 -8.90
C GLU A 199 -10.06 -35.42 -8.81
N TYR A 200 -9.27 -36.45 -9.11
CA TYR A 200 -9.68 -37.84 -8.98
C TYR A 200 -9.93 -38.22 -7.52
N PHE A 201 -9.02 -37.93 -6.58
CA PHE A 201 -9.15 -38.48 -5.22
C PHE A 201 -10.13 -37.73 -4.31
N ALA A 202 -10.27 -36.41 -4.41
CA ALA A 202 -11.26 -35.68 -3.59
C ALA A 202 -12.71 -35.96 -4.02
N LYS A 203 -12.93 -36.27 -5.30
CA LYS A 203 -14.24 -36.63 -5.86
C LYS A 203 -14.53 -38.12 -5.73
N GLU A 204 -13.54 -38.98 -5.99
CA GLU A 204 -13.72 -40.43 -6.09
C GLU A 204 -13.30 -41.19 -4.81
N ARG A 205 -12.53 -40.56 -3.88
CA ARG A 205 -11.96 -41.20 -2.66
C ARG A 205 -11.95 -40.27 -1.42
N PRO A 206 -13.09 -39.71 -0.99
CA PRO A 206 -13.19 -38.74 0.12
C PRO A 206 -12.76 -39.26 1.50
N ASP A 207 -12.69 -40.58 1.69
CA ASP A 207 -12.35 -41.23 2.97
C ASP A 207 -10.83 -41.34 3.23
N LEU A 208 -9.99 -40.87 2.30
CA LEU A 208 -8.54 -40.91 2.48
C LEU A 208 -8.11 -39.99 3.63
N ILE A 209 -7.36 -40.58 4.57
CA ILE A 209 -6.86 -39.93 5.79
C ILE A 209 -5.64 -39.07 5.46
N VAL A 210 -5.63 -37.83 5.96
CA VAL A 210 -4.56 -36.84 5.77
C VAL A 210 -3.70 -36.72 7.02
N PHE A 211 -4.34 -36.61 8.18
CA PHE A 211 -3.68 -36.57 9.48
C PHE A 211 -4.27 -37.66 10.35
N ARG A 212 -3.42 -38.43 11.01
CA ARG A 212 -3.81 -39.41 12.02
C ARG A 212 -3.08 -39.06 13.30
N ASN A 213 -3.82 -38.95 14.39
CA ASN A 213 -3.25 -38.70 15.70
C ASN A 213 -2.32 -39.86 16.10
N SER A 214 -1.16 -39.53 16.65
CA SER A 214 -0.11 -40.48 17.05
C SER A 214 -0.45 -41.26 18.30
N GLU A 215 -1.23 -40.68 19.22
CA GLU A 215 -1.66 -41.30 20.48
C GLU A 215 -3.02 -42.01 20.33
N ASN A 216 -3.85 -41.54 19.40
CA ASN A 216 -5.15 -42.14 19.10
C ASN A 216 -5.32 -42.29 17.58
N HIS A 217 -5.02 -43.45 17.04
CA HIS A 217 -5.06 -43.71 15.61
C HIS A 217 -6.46 -43.62 14.97
N ASP A 218 -7.53 -43.63 15.77
CA ASP A 218 -8.91 -43.45 15.30
C ASP A 218 -9.27 -41.97 15.14
N ASP A 219 -8.53 -41.06 15.79
CA ASP A 219 -8.68 -39.61 15.63
C ASP A 219 -7.89 -39.14 14.40
N CYS A 220 -8.58 -39.15 13.26
CA CYS A 220 -8.01 -38.80 11.97
C CYS A 220 -8.85 -37.76 11.20
N LEU A 221 -8.18 -37.02 10.32
CA LEU A 221 -8.76 -35.99 9.47
C LEU A 221 -8.64 -36.43 8.01
N THR A 222 -9.75 -36.47 7.28
CA THR A 222 -9.73 -36.84 5.85
C THR A 222 -9.58 -35.64 4.93
N TYR A 223 -9.25 -35.88 3.65
CA TYR A 223 -9.09 -34.80 2.67
C TYR A 223 -10.37 -33.99 2.48
N ALA A 224 -11.53 -34.65 2.53
CA ALA A 224 -12.82 -33.96 2.50
C ALA A 224 -13.03 -33.01 3.69
N GLN A 225 -12.48 -33.36 4.87
CA GLN A 225 -12.63 -32.55 6.07
C GLN A 225 -11.70 -31.33 6.09
N LEU A 226 -10.63 -31.29 5.29
CA LEU A 226 -9.62 -30.22 5.32
C LEU A 226 -10.01 -28.92 4.62
N ARG A 227 -10.80 -29.01 3.55
CA ARG A 227 -11.11 -27.88 2.65
C ARG A 227 -11.81 -26.70 3.36
N ASP A 228 -12.45 -26.97 4.49
CA ASP A 228 -13.22 -25.99 5.28
C ASP A 228 -12.58 -25.68 6.65
N ASN A 229 -11.31 -26.05 6.85
CA ASN A 229 -10.64 -25.88 8.12
C ASN A 229 -9.77 -24.63 8.18
N VAL A 230 -9.78 -23.98 9.34
CA VAL A 230 -8.89 -22.85 9.64
C VAL A 230 -7.78 -23.30 10.60
N CYS A 231 -6.54 -23.06 10.19
CA CYS A 231 -5.37 -23.14 11.04
C CYS A 231 -5.10 -21.78 11.67
N SER A 232 -5.35 -21.64 12.98
CA SER A 232 -5.05 -20.42 13.72
C SER A 232 -3.58 -20.42 14.18
N ILE A 233 -2.83 -19.40 13.81
CA ILE A 233 -1.39 -19.26 14.11
C ILE A 233 -1.21 -18.12 15.11
N ILE A 234 -0.83 -18.48 16.34
CA ILE A 234 -0.63 -17.58 17.49
C ILE A 234 0.84 -17.63 17.88
N LEU A 235 1.66 -17.07 17.01
CA LEU A 235 3.11 -16.98 17.16
C LEU A 235 3.54 -15.50 17.11
N PRO A 236 4.61 -15.13 17.84
CA PRO A 236 5.27 -13.86 17.60
C PRO A 236 5.96 -13.91 16.22
N ASN A 237 6.60 -12.81 15.82
CA ASN A 237 7.41 -12.85 14.60
C ASN A 237 8.54 -13.89 14.74
N CYS A 238 8.54 -14.89 13.87
CA CYS A 238 9.53 -15.96 13.85
C CYS A 238 9.55 -16.67 12.50
N TRP A 239 10.59 -17.45 12.23
CA TRP A 239 10.73 -18.17 10.97
C TRP A 239 9.77 -19.36 10.86
N GLN A 240 9.28 -19.87 12.00
CA GLN A 240 8.25 -20.91 12.03
C GLN A 240 6.90 -20.39 11.53
N PHE A 241 6.61 -19.09 11.64
CA PHE A 241 5.35 -18.50 11.18
C PHE A 241 5.10 -18.77 9.68
N PRO A 242 5.99 -18.38 8.73
CA PRO A 242 5.78 -18.67 7.32
C PRO A 242 5.75 -20.18 7.03
N ILE A 243 6.50 -21.00 7.75
CA ILE A 243 6.47 -22.46 7.57
C ILE A 243 5.14 -23.05 7.99
N ALA A 244 4.62 -22.65 9.15
CA ALA A 244 3.30 -23.05 9.64
C ALA A 244 2.20 -22.64 8.66
N MET A 245 2.29 -21.42 8.13
CA MET A 245 1.33 -20.88 7.17
C MET A 245 1.37 -21.63 5.83
N ILE A 246 2.57 -21.85 5.26
CA ILE A 246 2.75 -22.65 4.04
C ILE A 246 2.28 -24.09 4.29
N GLY A 247 2.62 -24.69 5.43
CA GLY A 247 2.17 -26.03 5.83
C GLY A 247 0.64 -26.14 5.85
N ALA A 248 -0.03 -25.17 6.47
CA ALA A 248 -1.49 -25.08 6.49
C ALA A 248 -2.06 -24.97 5.07
N TRP A 249 -1.51 -24.09 4.23
CA TRP A 249 -1.92 -23.97 2.83
C TRP A 249 -1.71 -25.27 2.07
N THR A 250 -0.55 -25.91 2.19
CA THR A 250 -0.26 -27.19 1.52
C THR A 250 -1.16 -28.33 2.01
N ALA A 251 -1.80 -28.16 3.17
CA ALA A 251 -2.80 -29.08 3.72
C ALA A 251 -4.24 -28.71 3.32
N GLY A 252 -4.48 -27.67 2.52
CA GLY A 252 -5.84 -27.28 2.13
C GLY A 252 -6.56 -26.39 3.14
N MET A 253 -5.84 -25.92 4.17
CA MET A 253 -6.41 -25.10 5.23
C MET A 253 -6.24 -23.61 4.94
N THR A 254 -7.19 -22.83 5.44
CA THR A 254 -7.04 -21.38 5.53
C THR A 254 -6.17 -21.02 6.73
N ALA A 255 -5.18 -20.15 6.54
CA ALA A 255 -4.38 -19.64 7.66
C ALA A 255 -5.05 -18.41 8.30
N SER A 256 -5.11 -18.34 9.62
CA SER A 256 -5.57 -17.13 10.33
C SER A 256 -4.57 -16.75 11.43
N GLY A 257 -3.92 -15.60 11.27
CA GLY A 257 -3.04 -15.07 12.30
C GLY A 257 -3.82 -14.46 13.46
N ALA A 258 -3.39 -14.72 14.69
CA ALA A 258 -3.89 -14.03 15.88
C ALA A 258 -2.74 -13.44 16.72
N SER A 259 -3.03 -12.37 17.45
CA SER A 259 -2.04 -11.71 18.28
C SER A 259 -1.69 -12.57 19.49
N VAL A 260 -0.39 -12.75 19.75
CA VAL A 260 0.10 -13.30 21.02
C VAL A 260 -0.18 -12.40 22.22
N GLN A 261 -0.71 -11.19 22.03
CA GLN A 261 -1.13 -10.31 23.13
C GLN A 261 -2.58 -10.54 23.56
N PHE A 262 -3.38 -11.22 22.74
CA PHE A 262 -4.77 -11.49 23.07
C PHE A 262 -4.91 -12.30 24.36
N THR A 263 -5.92 -11.94 25.13
CA THR A 263 -6.42 -12.71 26.27
C THR A 263 -7.08 -14.00 25.79
N HIS A 264 -7.33 -14.94 26.71
CA HIS A 264 -8.03 -16.18 26.36
C HIS A 264 -9.47 -15.93 25.87
N TYR A 265 -10.15 -14.85 26.31
CA TYR A 265 -11.48 -14.48 25.81
C TYR A 265 -11.43 -14.00 24.35
N GLU A 266 -10.46 -13.15 24.01
CA GLU A 266 -10.28 -12.65 22.64
C GLU A 266 -9.86 -13.79 21.69
N LEU A 267 -8.96 -14.66 22.14
CA LEU A 267 -8.58 -15.86 21.39
C LEU A 267 -9.77 -16.78 21.18
N LYS A 268 -10.56 -17.05 22.24
CA LYS A 268 -11.77 -17.87 22.13
C LYS A 268 -12.75 -17.29 21.11
N HIS A 269 -13.00 -15.98 21.18
CA HIS A 269 -13.87 -15.31 20.23
C HIS A 269 -13.38 -15.49 18.78
N GLN A 270 -12.07 -15.31 18.53
CA GLN A 270 -11.52 -15.49 17.20
C GLN A 270 -11.54 -16.98 16.77
N PHE A 271 -11.28 -17.93 17.66
CA PHE A 271 -11.37 -19.37 17.35
C PHE A 271 -12.79 -19.78 16.96
N ASP A 272 -13.78 -19.29 17.70
CA ASP A 272 -15.19 -19.57 17.44
C ASP A 272 -15.66 -18.89 16.13
N ASP A 273 -15.30 -17.62 15.90
CA ASP A 273 -15.73 -16.86 14.71
C ASP A 273 -15.03 -17.34 13.42
N SER A 274 -13.75 -17.70 13.52
CA SER A 274 -12.97 -18.25 12.40
C SER A 274 -13.24 -19.74 12.16
N GLU A 275 -13.88 -20.41 13.11
CA GLU A 275 -14.10 -21.86 13.08
C GLU A 275 -12.78 -22.67 13.04
N ALA A 276 -11.79 -22.23 13.84
CA ALA A 276 -10.48 -22.86 13.92
C ALA A 276 -10.57 -24.34 14.34
N SER A 277 -9.79 -25.18 13.65
CA SER A 277 -9.69 -26.62 13.94
C SER A 277 -8.28 -27.09 14.26
N VAL A 278 -7.26 -26.33 13.85
CA VAL A 278 -5.87 -26.52 14.27
C VAL A 278 -5.36 -25.21 14.84
N ILE A 279 -4.63 -25.30 15.94
CA ILE A 279 -3.96 -24.16 16.56
C ILE A 279 -2.45 -24.42 16.59
N ILE A 280 -1.67 -23.45 16.11
CA ILE A 280 -0.22 -23.43 16.24
C ILE A 280 0.15 -22.28 17.16
N THR A 281 0.89 -22.56 18.23
CA THR A 281 1.33 -21.54 19.20
C THR A 281 2.72 -21.83 19.73
N GLU A 282 3.20 -21.00 20.65
CA GLU A 282 4.43 -21.22 21.41
C GLU A 282 4.06 -21.65 22.84
N ASP A 283 4.84 -22.53 23.45
CA ASP A 283 4.63 -23.02 24.82
C ASP A 283 4.45 -21.90 25.85
N THR A 284 5.13 -20.76 25.66
CA THR A 284 4.98 -19.54 26.47
C THR A 284 3.54 -18.99 26.50
N TYR A 285 2.74 -19.24 25.47
CA TYR A 285 1.35 -18.78 25.38
C TYR A 285 0.34 -19.93 25.51
N LEU A 286 0.80 -21.16 25.74
CA LEU A 286 -0.02 -22.36 25.68
C LEU A 286 -1.16 -22.35 26.70
N ASP A 287 -0.92 -21.91 27.93
CA ASP A 287 -1.94 -21.91 29.00
C ASP A 287 -3.22 -21.14 28.60
N LYS A 288 -3.05 -19.95 28.01
CA LYS A 288 -4.20 -19.14 27.58
C LYS A 288 -4.84 -19.68 26.30
N VAL A 289 -4.06 -20.36 25.44
CA VAL A 289 -4.58 -21.04 24.26
C VAL A 289 -5.42 -22.24 24.65
N LEU A 290 -4.97 -23.04 25.62
CA LEU A 290 -5.73 -24.17 26.17
C LEU A 290 -7.04 -23.70 26.82
N LYS A 291 -6.98 -22.64 27.63
CA LYS A 291 -8.19 -22.00 28.20
C LYS A 291 -9.15 -21.49 27.12
N ALA A 292 -8.63 -20.91 26.04
CA ALA A 292 -9.45 -20.43 24.94
C ALA A 292 -10.08 -21.57 24.12
N ALA A 293 -9.38 -22.70 24.01
CA ALA A 293 -9.81 -23.90 23.31
C ALA A 293 -10.77 -24.79 24.14
N GLU A 294 -10.85 -24.54 25.45
CA GLU A 294 -11.67 -25.34 26.38
C GLU A 294 -13.14 -25.39 25.93
N GLY A 295 -13.69 -26.61 25.89
CA GLY A 295 -15.07 -26.85 25.45
C GLY A 295 -15.32 -26.76 23.94
N SER A 296 -14.30 -26.41 23.14
CA SER A 296 -14.44 -26.43 21.67
C SER A 296 -14.45 -27.87 21.15
N LYS A 297 -15.49 -28.21 20.39
CA LYS A 297 -15.57 -29.49 19.66
C LYS A 297 -14.87 -29.44 18.29
N ARG A 298 -14.45 -28.24 17.86
CA ARG A 298 -13.92 -28.00 16.52
C ARG A 298 -12.40 -28.06 16.49
N ILE A 299 -11.74 -27.62 17.57
CA ILE A 299 -10.29 -27.68 17.72
C ILE A 299 -9.88 -29.15 17.94
N ARG A 300 -9.24 -29.73 16.92
CA ARG A 300 -8.81 -31.14 16.92
C ARG A 300 -7.34 -31.31 17.30
N LYS A 301 -6.52 -30.29 17.05
CA LYS A 301 -5.07 -30.32 17.27
C LYS A 301 -4.56 -28.98 17.76
N ILE A 302 -3.68 -29.04 18.77
CA ILE A 302 -2.88 -27.91 19.23
C ILE A 302 -1.43 -28.32 19.09
N ILE A 303 -0.66 -27.51 18.37
CA ILE A 303 0.75 -27.71 18.08
C ILE A 303 1.50 -26.56 18.76
N ALA A 304 2.51 -26.88 19.57
CA ALA A 304 3.29 -25.92 20.30
C ALA A 304 4.75 -25.93 19.85
N LEU A 305 5.29 -24.76 19.53
CA LEU A 305 6.72 -24.51 19.46
C LEU A 305 7.27 -24.48 20.89
N ARG A 306 8.21 -25.38 21.19
CA ARG A 306 8.86 -25.42 22.50
C ARG A 306 9.99 -24.38 22.57
N THR A 307 9.93 -23.55 23.60
CA THR A 307 11.00 -22.63 23.99
C THR A 307 11.60 -22.99 25.34
N LYS A 308 10.93 -23.88 26.09
CA LYS A 308 11.35 -24.37 27.40
C LYS A 308 11.66 -25.87 27.37
N PRO A 309 12.51 -26.35 28.28
CA PRO A 309 12.85 -27.77 28.37
C PRO A 309 11.70 -28.63 28.92
N ASP A 310 10.70 -28.02 29.55
CA ASP A 310 9.55 -28.72 30.12
C ASP A 310 8.80 -29.54 29.07
N PRO A 311 8.26 -30.72 29.44
CA PRO A 311 7.45 -31.51 28.53
C PRO A 311 6.13 -30.79 28.22
N LEU A 312 5.63 -30.96 26.99
CA LEU A 312 4.33 -30.44 26.61
C LEU A 312 3.20 -31.22 27.32
N PRO A 313 2.07 -30.57 27.65
CA PRO A 313 0.89 -31.24 28.16
C PRO A 313 0.39 -32.34 27.21
N LYS A 314 -0.23 -33.39 27.77
CA LYS A 314 -0.81 -34.48 26.98
C LYS A 314 -1.80 -33.95 25.94
N GLY A 315 -1.72 -34.45 24.71
CA GLY A 315 -2.57 -34.02 23.59
C GLY A 315 -2.10 -32.77 22.84
N VAL A 316 -1.01 -32.12 23.29
CA VAL A 316 -0.34 -31.05 22.56
C VAL A 316 0.84 -31.62 21.79
N MET A 317 0.88 -31.38 20.48
CA MET A 317 1.95 -31.86 19.60
C MET A 317 3.13 -30.88 19.60
N ASP A 318 4.36 -31.39 19.59
CA ASP A 318 5.56 -30.57 19.42
C ASP A 318 5.74 -30.20 17.93
N PHE A 319 5.89 -28.90 17.65
CA PHE A 319 6.14 -28.40 16.30
C PHE A 319 7.42 -29.00 15.68
N GLU A 320 8.50 -29.12 16.45
CA GLU A 320 9.77 -29.65 15.94
C GLU A 320 9.72 -31.17 15.71
N GLU A 321 8.93 -31.90 16.50
CA GLU A 321 8.68 -33.32 16.25
C GLU A 321 7.81 -33.50 15.00
N MET A 322 6.80 -32.66 14.81
CA MET A 322 5.97 -32.65 13.61
C MET A 322 6.82 -32.43 12.34
N LEU A 323 7.81 -31.52 12.38
CA LEU A 323 8.71 -31.29 11.23
C LEU A 323 9.57 -32.51 10.86
N LYS A 324 9.85 -33.40 11.82
CA LYS A 324 10.59 -34.65 11.58
C LYS A 324 9.72 -35.74 10.97
N CYS A 325 8.40 -35.62 11.07
CA CYS A 325 7.48 -36.55 10.47
C CYS A 325 7.52 -36.41 8.94
N LYS A 326 7.71 -37.52 8.24
CA LYS A 326 7.46 -37.53 6.80
C LYS A 326 5.95 -37.45 6.59
N PRO A 327 5.44 -36.47 5.83
CA PRO A 327 4.03 -36.45 5.48
C PRO A 327 3.72 -37.74 4.71
N ASP A 328 2.79 -38.53 5.21
CA ASP A 328 2.25 -39.72 4.52
C ASP A 328 1.17 -39.32 3.49
N PHE A 329 1.34 -38.13 2.93
CA PHE A 329 0.35 -37.48 2.08
C PHE A 329 1.07 -36.63 1.05
N ASP A 330 0.65 -36.73 -0.20
CA ASP A 330 1.18 -35.89 -1.26
C ASP A 330 0.55 -34.51 -1.14
N TYR A 331 1.24 -33.60 -0.46
CA TYR A 331 0.83 -32.19 -0.36
C TYR A 331 0.74 -31.53 -1.74
N LYS A 332 1.43 -32.10 -2.74
CA LYS A 332 1.29 -31.74 -4.14
C LYS A 332 -0.01 -32.30 -4.76
N ALA A 333 -1.01 -32.60 -3.94
CA ALA A 333 -2.28 -33.08 -4.41
C ALA A 333 -3.47 -32.27 -3.87
N VAL A 334 -3.25 -31.23 -3.06
CA VAL A 334 -4.37 -30.38 -2.65
C VAL A 334 -4.77 -29.45 -3.80
N LYS A 335 -6.03 -29.49 -4.26
CA LYS A 335 -6.55 -28.57 -5.29
C LYS A 335 -7.38 -27.45 -4.65
N PHE A 336 -7.28 -26.25 -5.21
CA PHE A 336 -7.98 -25.04 -4.75
C PHE A 336 -8.78 -24.42 -5.91
N ASP A 337 -10.03 -24.06 -5.65
CA ASP A 337 -10.69 -23.03 -6.43
C ASP A 337 -10.17 -21.68 -5.97
N LEU A 338 -9.44 -20.99 -6.84
CA LEU A 338 -8.69 -19.81 -6.42
C LEU A 338 -9.58 -18.65 -6.05
N LYS A 339 -10.74 -18.57 -6.69
CA LYS A 339 -11.68 -17.49 -6.49
C LYS A 339 -12.56 -17.76 -5.29
N GLU A 340 -12.74 -19.02 -4.91
CA GLU A 340 -13.66 -19.41 -3.85
C GLU A 340 -12.98 -19.81 -2.54
N ASP A 341 -11.88 -20.56 -2.61
CA ASP A 341 -11.18 -21.11 -1.45
C ASP A 341 -10.28 -20.04 -0.81
N LEU A 342 -10.31 -19.99 0.53
CA LEU A 342 -9.61 -18.97 1.31
C LEU A 342 -8.16 -19.39 1.59
N ILE A 343 -7.21 -18.55 1.19
CA ILE A 343 -5.80 -18.72 1.57
C ILE A 343 -5.57 -18.19 2.99
N THR A 344 -6.26 -17.11 3.36
CA THR A 344 -6.05 -16.46 4.66
C THR A 344 -7.30 -15.75 5.15
N LEU A 345 -7.47 -15.73 6.48
CA LEU A 345 -8.56 -15.05 7.18
C LEU A 345 -7.98 -14.05 8.21
N PRO A 346 -7.37 -12.95 7.77
CA PRO A 346 -6.88 -11.91 8.67
C PRO A 346 -8.06 -11.17 9.32
N TYR A 347 -7.93 -10.87 10.61
CA TYR A 347 -8.93 -10.08 11.33
C TYR A 347 -8.62 -8.58 11.24
N SER A 348 -9.64 -7.78 10.96
CA SER A 348 -9.53 -6.32 10.94
C SER A 348 -9.24 -5.76 12.34
N SER A 349 -8.60 -4.59 12.41
CA SER A 349 -8.10 -4.01 13.67
C SER A 349 -9.18 -3.53 14.65
N GLY A 350 -10.47 -3.62 14.29
CA GLY A 350 -11.58 -3.30 15.19
C GLY A 350 -11.64 -1.85 15.69
N THR A 351 -11.07 -0.88 14.96
CA THR A 351 -11.02 0.53 15.41
C THR A 351 -12.41 1.15 15.61
N THR A 352 -13.41 0.67 14.86
CA THR A 352 -14.82 1.12 14.92
C THR A 352 -15.80 0.04 15.40
N GLY A 353 -15.35 -1.12 15.88
CA GLY A 353 -16.21 -2.26 16.22
C GLY A 353 -15.44 -3.55 16.53
N ALA A 354 -16.14 -4.68 16.70
CA ALA A 354 -15.45 -5.97 16.88
C ALA A 354 -14.59 -6.32 15.65
N PRO A 355 -13.40 -6.92 15.83
CA PRO A 355 -12.60 -7.46 14.74
C PRO A 355 -13.42 -8.39 13.84
N LYS A 356 -13.23 -8.27 12.52
CA LYS A 356 -13.97 -9.06 11.52
C LYS A 356 -13.00 -9.91 10.71
N GLY A 357 -13.28 -11.20 10.56
CA GLY A 357 -12.50 -12.09 9.69
C GLY A 357 -12.73 -11.72 8.22
N VAL A 358 -11.69 -11.20 7.57
CA VAL A 358 -11.72 -10.82 6.15
C VAL A 358 -11.38 -12.03 5.31
N MET A 359 -12.32 -12.48 4.47
CA MET A 359 -12.15 -13.66 3.62
C MET A 359 -11.31 -13.32 2.39
N ILE A 360 -10.03 -13.71 2.42
CA ILE A 360 -9.08 -13.51 1.32
C ILE A 360 -8.84 -14.84 0.62
N THR A 361 -9.10 -14.87 -0.68
CA THR A 361 -8.97 -16.07 -1.52
C THR A 361 -7.56 -16.20 -2.07
N HIS A 362 -7.22 -17.39 -2.58
CA HIS A 362 -5.94 -17.60 -3.26
C HIS A 362 -5.76 -16.61 -4.43
N PHE A 363 -6.82 -16.37 -5.21
CA PHE A 363 -6.82 -15.43 -6.33
C PHE A 363 -6.56 -14.01 -5.87
N ASN A 364 -7.17 -13.58 -4.76
CA ASN A 364 -6.98 -12.24 -4.23
C ASN A 364 -5.51 -11.97 -3.86
N LEU A 365 -4.91 -12.86 -3.07
CA LEU A 365 -3.52 -12.69 -2.63
C LEU A 365 -2.53 -12.87 -3.78
N ALA A 366 -2.71 -13.88 -4.64
CA ALA A 366 -1.84 -14.10 -5.81
C ALA A 366 -1.86 -12.90 -6.76
N SER A 367 -3.05 -12.34 -7.05
CA SER A 367 -3.16 -11.14 -7.88
C SER A 367 -2.44 -9.96 -7.24
N CYS A 368 -2.58 -9.77 -5.92
CA CYS A 368 -1.89 -8.69 -5.23
C CYS A 368 -0.36 -8.85 -5.29
N LEU A 369 0.16 -10.07 -5.14
CA LEU A 369 1.59 -10.36 -5.26
C LEU A 369 2.10 -10.06 -6.67
N GLU A 370 1.41 -10.54 -7.72
CA GLU A 370 1.78 -10.26 -9.12
C GLU A 370 1.77 -8.76 -9.42
N MET A 371 0.75 -8.04 -8.93
CA MET A 371 0.64 -6.59 -9.10
C MET A 371 1.76 -5.84 -8.37
N PHE A 372 2.12 -6.28 -7.16
CA PHE A 372 3.25 -5.73 -6.41
C PHE A 372 4.57 -5.96 -7.15
N LEU A 373 4.82 -7.20 -7.61
CA LEU A 373 6.01 -7.56 -8.38
C LEU A 373 6.12 -6.81 -9.70
N PHE A 374 5.01 -6.66 -10.41
CA PHE A 374 4.96 -5.87 -11.63
C PHE A 374 5.38 -4.43 -11.36
N ASN A 375 4.86 -3.81 -10.29
CA ASN A 375 5.23 -2.46 -9.89
C ASN A 375 6.72 -2.36 -9.50
N GLU A 376 7.27 -3.32 -8.75
CA GLU A 376 8.70 -3.33 -8.42
C GLU A 376 9.59 -3.52 -9.65
N LYS A 377 9.27 -4.49 -10.52
CA LYS A 377 10.00 -4.72 -11.79
C LYS A 377 10.02 -3.46 -12.65
N ARG A 378 8.88 -2.78 -12.76
CA ARG A 378 8.77 -1.51 -13.49
C ARG A 378 9.70 -0.44 -12.93
N LYS A 379 9.74 -0.26 -11.60
CA LYS A 379 10.64 0.72 -10.96
C LYS A 379 12.11 0.44 -11.25
N TRP A 380 12.55 -0.81 -11.15
CA TRP A 380 13.94 -1.17 -11.47
C TRP A 380 14.25 -1.01 -12.95
N ALA A 381 13.32 -1.37 -13.84
CA ALA A 381 13.46 -1.16 -15.28
C ALA A 381 13.58 0.32 -15.66
N GLU A 382 12.79 1.20 -15.03
CA GLU A 382 12.88 2.67 -15.21
C GLU A 382 14.24 3.23 -14.75
N LEU A 383 14.91 2.58 -13.80
CA LEU A 383 16.29 2.88 -13.40
C LEU A 383 17.36 2.23 -14.30
N GLY A 384 16.95 1.48 -15.33
CA GLY A 384 17.87 0.74 -16.21
C GLY A 384 18.55 -0.44 -15.51
N MET A 385 17.93 -1.00 -14.47
CA MET A 385 18.50 -2.06 -13.65
C MET A 385 17.66 -3.35 -13.76
N PRO A 386 18.30 -4.54 -13.77
CA PRO A 386 17.57 -5.79 -13.78
C PRO A 386 16.93 -6.04 -12.41
N PHE A 387 15.77 -6.71 -12.39
CA PHE A 387 15.02 -6.95 -11.16
C PHE A 387 15.71 -7.95 -10.21
N ASP A 388 16.51 -8.87 -10.72
CA ASP A 388 17.24 -9.87 -9.94
C ASP A 388 18.24 -9.27 -8.94
N ILE A 389 18.58 -7.98 -9.08
CA ILE A 389 19.42 -7.25 -8.11
C ILE A 389 18.82 -7.20 -6.69
N VAL A 390 17.51 -7.46 -6.55
CA VAL A 390 16.84 -7.53 -5.25
C VAL A 390 17.07 -8.87 -4.54
N ILE A 391 17.47 -9.92 -5.25
CA ILE A 391 17.68 -11.25 -4.68
C ILE A 391 18.86 -11.20 -3.70
N GLY A 392 18.67 -11.76 -2.50
CA GLY A 392 19.67 -11.76 -1.44
C GLY A 392 19.86 -10.42 -0.73
N ARG A 393 19.09 -9.38 -1.09
CA ARG A 393 19.05 -8.13 -0.30
C ARG A 393 18.37 -8.37 1.04
N ASN A 394 18.70 -7.54 2.02
CA ASN A 394 18.14 -7.61 3.35
C ASN A 394 16.95 -6.67 3.51
N SER A 395 15.92 -7.13 4.21
CA SER A 395 14.79 -6.36 4.68
C SER A 395 14.50 -6.72 6.14
N LEU A 396 14.04 -5.75 6.93
CA LEU A 396 13.72 -5.98 8.33
C LEU A 396 12.24 -6.36 8.48
N ALA A 397 11.96 -7.58 8.95
CA ALA A 397 10.62 -8.08 9.24
C ALA A 397 10.18 -7.66 10.65
N ILE A 398 9.83 -6.38 10.77
CA ILE A 398 9.44 -5.72 12.03
C ILE A 398 7.93 -5.73 12.24
N LEU A 399 7.16 -5.69 11.15
CA LEU A 399 5.70 -5.65 11.21
C LEU A 399 5.16 -7.00 11.69
N PRO A 400 4.08 -7.03 12.50
CA PRO A 400 3.52 -8.29 12.99
C PRO A 400 3.07 -9.22 11.86
N GLN A 401 3.64 -10.43 11.79
CA GLN A 401 3.35 -11.43 10.75
C GLN A 401 1.91 -11.96 10.80
N TYR A 402 1.24 -11.89 11.96
CA TYR A 402 -0.16 -12.27 12.09
C TYR A 402 -1.14 -11.25 11.48
N HIS A 403 -0.68 -10.03 11.18
CA HIS A 403 -1.50 -8.97 10.61
C HIS A 403 -1.27 -8.87 9.09
N ALA A 404 -2.31 -8.52 8.33
CA ALA A 404 -2.31 -8.51 6.86
C ALA A 404 -1.07 -7.86 6.22
N MET A 405 -0.70 -6.65 6.64
CA MET A 405 0.48 -5.96 6.10
C MET A 405 1.78 -6.75 6.34
N GLY A 406 2.03 -7.23 7.56
CA GLY A 406 3.24 -8.00 7.87
C GLY A 406 3.23 -9.36 7.17
N MET A 407 2.08 -10.04 7.17
CA MET A 407 1.87 -11.32 6.50
C MET A 407 2.14 -11.24 4.99
N PHE A 408 1.47 -10.33 4.28
CA PHE A 408 1.54 -10.27 2.83
C PHE A 408 2.88 -9.71 2.36
N THR A 409 3.45 -8.75 3.07
CA THR A 409 4.82 -8.28 2.80
C THR A 409 5.82 -9.40 2.99
N MET A 410 5.70 -10.20 4.06
CA MET A 410 6.58 -11.36 4.28
C MET A 410 6.47 -12.38 3.13
N VAL A 411 5.27 -12.65 2.62
CA VAL A 411 5.09 -13.54 1.46
C VAL A 411 5.71 -12.93 0.20
N ALA A 412 5.45 -11.64 -0.08
CA ALA A 412 5.99 -10.93 -1.23
C ALA A 412 7.52 -10.90 -1.25
N LEU A 413 8.13 -10.50 -0.13
CA LEU A 413 9.59 -10.43 0.00
C LEU A 413 10.24 -11.81 -0.12
N THR A 414 9.62 -12.86 0.45
CA THR A 414 10.08 -14.24 0.26
C THR A 414 10.04 -14.63 -1.21
N PHE A 415 8.95 -14.31 -1.91
CA PHE A 415 8.81 -14.61 -3.33
C PHE A 415 9.83 -13.87 -4.21
N MET A 416 10.25 -12.67 -3.80
CA MET A 416 11.31 -11.89 -4.46
C MET A 416 12.73 -12.39 -4.15
N GLY A 417 12.90 -13.37 -3.25
CA GLY A 417 14.22 -13.83 -2.80
C GLY A 417 14.93 -12.83 -1.88
N ILE A 418 14.20 -11.93 -1.23
CA ILE A 418 14.74 -10.96 -0.26
C ILE A 418 14.87 -11.64 1.11
N GLN A 419 16.05 -11.54 1.72
CA GLN A 419 16.31 -12.04 3.06
C GLN A 419 15.61 -11.16 4.09
N GLN A 420 14.88 -11.81 5.01
CA GLN A 420 14.11 -11.13 6.05
C GLN A 420 14.76 -11.30 7.41
N ILE A 421 15.22 -10.21 8.00
CA ILE A 421 15.77 -10.16 9.36
C ILE A 421 14.62 -9.97 10.34
N MET A 422 14.26 -11.02 11.08
CA MET A 422 13.03 -11.07 11.87
C MET A 422 13.19 -10.50 13.28
N PHE A 423 12.23 -9.68 13.70
CA PHE A 423 12.18 -9.09 15.04
C PHE A 423 11.01 -9.68 15.82
N ARG A 424 11.30 -10.47 16.87
CA ARG A 424 10.26 -11.00 17.77
C ARG A 424 9.43 -9.88 18.43
N LYS A 425 10.09 -8.76 18.73
CA LYS A 425 9.50 -7.52 19.24
C LYS A 425 10.23 -6.32 18.64
N PHE A 426 9.48 -5.26 18.37
CA PHE A 426 10.06 -4.01 17.88
C PHE A 426 10.79 -3.26 19.00
N HIS A 427 12.04 -2.88 18.74
CA HIS A 427 12.83 -1.96 19.54
C HIS A 427 13.61 -1.05 18.59
N LEU A 428 13.47 0.28 18.75
CA LEU A 428 14.04 1.25 17.81
C LEU A 428 15.58 1.14 17.71
N GLU A 429 16.31 1.09 18.82
CA GLU A 429 17.77 1.00 18.81
C GLU A 429 18.25 -0.27 18.10
N SER A 430 17.58 -1.39 18.36
CA SER A 430 17.85 -2.66 17.67
C SER A 430 17.59 -2.54 16.17
N MET A 431 16.47 -1.93 15.75
CA MET A 431 16.19 -1.70 14.33
C MET A 431 17.32 -0.90 13.66
N LEU A 432 17.74 0.23 14.25
CA LEU A 432 18.78 1.08 13.70
C LEU A 432 20.12 0.34 13.58
N MET A 433 20.53 -0.38 14.62
CA MET A 433 21.71 -1.25 14.59
C MET A 433 21.66 -2.28 13.46
N HIS A 434 20.50 -2.89 13.20
CA HIS A 434 20.34 -3.90 12.16
C HIS A 434 20.25 -3.31 10.75
N ILE A 435 19.80 -2.07 10.59
CA ILE A 435 19.88 -1.36 9.30
C ILE A 435 21.34 -1.26 8.87
N GLU A 436 22.19 -0.74 9.75
CA GLU A 436 23.64 -0.60 9.53
C GLU A 436 24.31 -1.98 9.34
N LYS A 437 24.06 -2.93 10.25
CA LYS A 437 24.71 -4.25 10.23
C LYS A 437 24.41 -5.07 8.97
N PHE A 438 23.20 -4.95 8.42
CA PHE A 438 22.74 -5.76 7.29
C PHE A 438 22.62 -4.97 5.98
N ASP A 439 23.13 -3.74 5.92
CA ASP A 439 23.05 -2.86 4.74
C ASP A 439 21.61 -2.79 4.19
N THR A 440 20.63 -2.56 5.07
CA THR A 440 19.22 -2.56 4.66
C THR A 440 18.90 -1.31 3.84
N THR A 441 18.56 -1.49 2.57
CA THR A 441 18.32 -0.39 1.62
C THR A 441 16.88 0.09 1.56
N VAL A 442 15.92 -0.79 1.87
CA VAL A 442 14.49 -0.50 1.82
C VAL A 442 13.84 -0.96 3.11
N LEU A 443 13.06 -0.07 3.73
CA LEU A 443 12.21 -0.39 4.86
C LEU A 443 10.73 -0.26 4.49
N ILE A 444 9.92 -1.15 5.06
CA ILE A 444 8.44 -1.07 5.01
C ILE A 444 7.97 -0.89 6.44
N LEU A 445 7.47 0.30 6.76
CA LEU A 445 7.16 0.72 8.13
C LEU A 445 5.74 1.31 8.23
N VAL A 446 5.30 1.48 9.46
CA VAL A 446 4.09 2.25 9.80
C VAL A 446 4.48 3.64 10.31
N PRO A 447 3.62 4.67 10.17
CA PRO A 447 3.92 6.03 10.60
C PRO A 447 4.41 6.15 12.04
N ALA A 448 3.90 5.33 12.96
CA ALA A 448 4.33 5.34 14.36
C ALA A 448 5.83 5.03 14.52
N ILE A 449 6.37 4.07 13.77
CA ILE A 449 7.80 3.73 13.81
C ILE A 449 8.63 4.83 13.14
N ILE A 450 8.16 5.37 12.02
CA ILE A 450 8.83 6.45 11.30
C ILE A 450 8.89 7.72 12.16
N ASN A 451 7.80 8.05 12.87
CA ASN A 451 7.76 9.15 13.84
C ASN A 451 8.81 8.94 14.94
N GLN A 452 8.83 7.75 15.55
CA GLN A 452 9.81 7.44 16.59
C GLN A 452 11.26 7.54 16.06
N MET A 453 11.52 7.10 14.84
CA MET A 453 12.81 7.22 14.17
C MET A 453 13.20 8.69 13.93
N ALA A 454 12.29 9.49 13.38
CA ALA A 454 12.53 10.89 13.02
C ALA A 454 12.88 11.76 14.24
N PHE A 455 12.26 11.51 15.40
CA PHE A 455 12.45 12.31 16.62
C PHE A 455 13.44 11.73 17.64
N SER A 456 13.89 10.48 17.46
CA SER A 456 14.80 9.85 18.42
C SER A 456 16.26 10.27 18.19
N PRO A 457 17.02 10.63 19.25
CA PRO A 457 18.45 10.88 19.15
C PRO A 457 19.25 9.62 18.81
N LEU A 458 18.65 8.43 18.92
CA LEU A 458 19.31 7.17 18.56
C LEU A 458 19.69 7.09 17.09
N LEU A 459 18.93 7.75 16.20
CA LEU A 459 19.20 7.74 14.77
C LEU A 459 20.59 8.34 14.44
N ASP A 460 21.09 9.29 15.24
CA ASP A 460 22.42 9.89 15.02
C ASP A 460 23.59 8.98 15.45
N LYS A 461 23.30 7.83 16.08
CA LYS A 461 24.32 6.90 16.58
C LYS A 461 24.74 5.84 15.56
N TYR A 462 24.00 5.67 14.47
CA TYR A 462 24.18 4.58 13.49
C TYR A 462 24.34 5.16 12.09
N ASP A 463 25.16 4.52 11.25
CA ASP A 463 25.30 4.89 9.85
C ASP A 463 24.09 4.41 9.03
N MET A 464 23.32 5.36 8.51
CA MET A 464 22.12 5.10 7.69
C MET A 464 22.39 5.32 6.19
N SER A 465 23.64 5.47 5.76
CA SER A 465 23.99 5.74 4.36
C SER A 465 23.56 4.63 3.39
N CYS A 466 23.37 3.40 3.88
CA CYS A 466 22.82 2.30 3.09
C CYS A 466 21.31 2.45 2.80
N LEU A 467 20.58 3.20 3.64
CA LEU A 467 19.13 3.28 3.60
C LEU A 467 18.68 4.25 2.50
N MET A 468 18.06 3.72 1.45
CA MET A 468 17.66 4.49 0.28
C MET A 468 16.17 4.84 0.27
N THR A 469 15.32 3.99 0.82
CA THR A 469 13.86 4.17 0.77
C THR A 469 13.16 3.69 2.03
N ILE A 470 12.20 4.49 2.51
CA ILE A 470 11.20 4.07 3.49
C ILE A 470 9.83 4.12 2.82
N ASN A 471 9.18 2.96 2.71
CA ASN A 471 7.77 2.87 2.32
C ASN A 471 6.89 2.86 3.58
N SER A 472 6.01 3.85 3.69
CA SER A 472 5.00 3.97 4.74
C SER A 472 3.65 3.49 4.24
N GLY A 473 2.86 2.86 5.11
CA GLY A 473 1.45 2.58 4.85
C GLY A 473 0.67 2.43 6.15
N SER A 474 -0.53 1.83 6.10
CA SER A 474 -1.45 1.64 7.25
C SER A 474 -2.15 2.93 7.74
N ALA A 475 -1.51 4.09 7.63
CA ALA A 475 -2.08 5.41 7.88
C ALA A 475 -1.28 6.49 7.13
N PRO A 476 -1.85 7.69 6.92
CA PRO A 476 -1.11 8.84 6.37
C PRO A 476 0.12 9.18 7.24
N LEU A 477 1.24 9.48 6.59
CA LEU A 477 2.44 10.00 7.24
C LEU A 477 2.40 11.54 7.25
N SER A 478 2.57 12.10 8.46
CA SER A 478 2.61 13.55 8.70
C SER A 478 3.72 14.24 7.90
N LYS A 479 3.41 15.44 7.40
CA LYS A 479 4.39 16.28 6.68
C LYS A 479 5.57 16.67 7.58
N ASN A 480 5.29 17.00 8.84
CA ASN A 480 6.31 17.34 9.83
C ASN A 480 7.27 16.16 10.07
N VAL A 481 6.75 14.93 10.11
CA VAL A 481 7.60 13.72 10.24
C VAL A 481 8.48 13.52 9.01
N ILE A 482 7.94 13.73 7.81
CA ILE A 482 8.68 13.63 6.54
C ILE A 482 9.81 14.65 6.49
N GLU A 483 9.50 15.93 6.74
CA GLU A 483 10.47 17.02 6.74
C GLU A 483 11.57 16.77 7.78
N ARG A 484 11.18 16.39 9.00
CA ARG A 484 12.13 16.09 10.08
C ARG A 484 13.07 14.94 9.73
N LEU A 485 12.57 13.90 9.07
CA LEU A 485 13.40 12.77 8.69
C LEU A 485 14.36 13.14 7.56
N LYS A 486 13.91 13.95 6.59
CA LYS A 486 14.76 14.47 5.50
C LYS A 486 15.82 15.46 5.98
N GLU A 487 15.58 16.24 7.02
CA GLU A 487 16.62 17.07 7.66
C GLU A 487 17.79 16.21 8.17
N ARG A 488 17.50 15.00 8.66
CA ARG A 488 18.50 14.10 9.26
C ARG A 488 19.08 13.11 8.25
N LEU A 489 18.30 12.72 7.25
CA LEU A 489 18.67 11.82 6.16
C LEU A 489 18.33 12.48 4.81
N PRO A 490 19.15 13.42 4.30
CA PRO A 490 18.79 14.24 3.13
C PRO A 490 18.49 13.46 1.85
N ASP A 491 19.13 12.31 1.66
CA ASP A 491 19.02 11.49 0.44
C ASP A 491 17.92 10.42 0.52
N ILE A 492 17.17 10.36 1.63
CA ILE A 492 16.15 9.33 1.83
C ILE A 492 14.93 9.57 0.94
N ASN A 493 14.48 8.52 0.25
CA ASN A 493 13.19 8.52 -0.44
C ASN A 493 12.11 8.08 0.55
N ILE A 494 11.18 8.97 0.88
CA ILE A 494 10.01 8.63 1.70
C ILE A 494 8.82 8.47 0.75
N ARG A 495 8.24 7.28 0.75
CA ARG A 495 7.14 6.94 -0.15
C ARG A 495 5.98 6.40 0.66
N GLN A 496 4.76 6.65 0.20
CA GLN A 496 3.58 6.06 0.83
C GLN A 496 2.83 5.18 -0.16
N SER A 497 2.12 4.19 0.37
CA SER A 497 1.26 3.30 -0.39
C SER A 497 -0.06 3.14 0.35
N TYR A 498 -1.15 2.99 -0.38
CA TYR A 498 -2.48 2.85 0.19
C TYR A 498 -3.02 1.43 0.03
N GLY A 499 -3.59 0.95 1.14
CA GLY A 499 -4.16 -0.36 1.23
C GLY A 499 -4.90 -0.65 2.54
N MET A 500 -5.71 -1.69 2.51
CA MET A 500 -6.42 -2.23 3.67
C MET A 500 -6.51 -3.76 3.59
N THR A 501 -6.91 -4.41 4.67
CA THR A 501 -7.02 -5.87 4.74
C THR A 501 -8.00 -6.39 3.68
N GLU A 502 -9.10 -5.68 3.45
CA GLU A 502 -10.16 -5.97 2.50
C GLU A 502 -9.74 -5.88 1.02
N MET A 503 -8.49 -5.48 0.74
CA MET A 503 -7.90 -5.43 -0.60
C MET A 503 -6.54 -6.17 -0.68
N SER A 504 -6.32 -7.17 0.17
CA SER A 504 -5.20 -8.12 0.11
C SER A 504 -3.78 -7.53 0.15
N LEU A 505 -3.64 -6.31 0.69
CA LEU A 505 -2.42 -5.55 1.05
C LEU A 505 -2.64 -4.10 0.64
N GLY A 506 -2.87 -3.85 -0.67
CA GLY A 506 -3.07 -2.52 -1.20
C GLY A 506 -3.39 -2.49 -2.69
N CYS A 507 -3.88 -1.33 -3.13
CA CYS A 507 -4.23 -1.05 -4.53
C CYS A 507 -3.57 0.22 -5.07
N HIS A 508 -2.82 0.94 -4.23
CA HIS A 508 -1.95 2.02 -4.69
C HIS A 508 -0.54 1.77 -4.18
N PHE A 509 0.38 1.54 -5.11
CA PHE A 509 1.78 1.29 -4.78
C PHE A 509 2.65 2.47 -5.15
N SER A 510 3.79 2.57 -4.46
CA SER A 510 4.71 3.65 -4.69
C SER A 510 5.43 3.53 -6.03
N VAL A 511 5.61 4.67 -6.70
CA VAL A 511 6.31 4.80 -7.99
C VAL A 511 7.57 5.66 -7.83
N LEU A 512 8.44 5.69 -8.85
CA LEU A 512 9.56 6.61 -8.87
C LEU A 512 9.07 8.06 -8.95
N ASN A 513 9.81 8.99 -8.36
CA ASN A 513 9.52 10.43 -8.36
C ASN A 513 8.13 10.82 -7.81
N GLN A 514 7.56 9.98 -6.94
CA GLN A 514 6.31 10.26 -6.23
C GLN A 514 6.48 11.41 -5.21
N PRO A 515 5.51 12.32 -5.10
CA PRO A 515 5.46 13.28 -3.99
C PRO A 515 5.40 12.58 -2.62
N ASP A 516 6.17 13.02 -1.63
CA ASP A 516 6.31 12.29 -0.35
C ASP A 516 4.97 12.06 0.38
N ASN A 517 4.01 12.97 0.20
CA ASN A 517 2.68 12.93 0.82
C ASN A 517 1.63 12.17 -0.01
N ALA A 518 1.93 11.83 -1.27
CA ALA A 518 1.05 11.00 -2.09
C ALA A 518 1.11 9.55 -1.62
N THR A 519 0.01 8.81 -1.76
CA THR A 519 -0.10 7.39 -1.41
C THR A 519 0.04 6.46 -2.61
N GLY A 520 0.81 6.90 -3.61
CA GLY A 520 1.08 6.14 -4.83
C GLY A 520 0.03 6.32 -5.91
N LYS A 521 0.15 5.51 -6.97
CA LYS A 521 -0.81 5.45 -8.08
C LYS A 521 -1.56 4.14 -8.06
N LEU A 522 -2.76 4.15 -8.64
CA LEU A 522 -3.56 2.95 -8.82
C LEU A 522 -2.75 1.89 -9.58
N THR A 523 -2.62 0.70 -8.99
CA THR A 523 -1.88 -0.41 -9.61
C THR A 523 -2.67 -1.06 -10.74
N ALA A 524 -1.99 -1.83 -11.59
CA ALA A 524 -2.58 -2.58 -12.70
C ALA A 524 -3.79 -3.44 -12.29
N ASN A 525 -4.71 -3.68 -13.22
CA ASN A 525 -5.94 -4.46 -13.06
C ASN A 525 -6.93 -3.92 -12.00
N MET A 526 -6.77 -2.68 -11.55
CA MET A 526 -7.68 -2.03 -10.61
C MET A 526 -8.46 -0.90 -11.28
N SER A 527 -9.64 -0.65 -10.73
CA SER A 527 -10.42 0.55 -10.99
C SER A 527 -10.65 1.28 -9.67
N MET A 528 -10.64 2.61 -9.71
CA MET A 528 -11.05 3.46 -8.59
C MET A 528 -12.04 4.53 -9.04
N LYS A 529 -12.87 4.97 -8.10
CA LYS A 529 -13.62 6.22 -8.20
C LYS A 529 -13.67 6.90 -6.84
N VAL A 530 -13.82 8.21 -6.86
CA VAL A 530 -14.03 9.03 -5.67
C VAL A 530 -15.47 9.52 -5.71
N VAL A 531 -16.23 9.33 -4.63
CA VAL A 531 -17.66 9.64 -4.60
C VAL A 531 -17.97 10.63 -3.49
N ASN A 532 -18.61 11.73 -3.82
CA ASN A 532 -19.13 12.65 -2.81
C ASN A 532 -20.28 11.98 -2.04
N GLN A 533 -20.11 11.81 -0.73
CA GLN A 533 -21.06 11.05 0.09
C GLN A 533 -22.43 11.72 0.25
N GLU A 534 -22.52 13.05 0.08
CA GLU A 534 -23.78 13.79 0.22
C GLU A 534 -24.62 13.74 -1.05
N THR A 535 -23.97 13.87 -2.21
CA THR A 535 -24.63 13.95 -3.51
C THR A 535 -24.69 12.62 -4.25
N GLY A 536 -23.85 11.66 -3.86
CA GLY A 536 -23.65 10.39 -4.56
C GLY A 536 -22.95 10.51 -5.91
N LYS A 537 -22.47 11.71 -6.27
CA LYS A 537 -21.80 11.97 -7.56
C LYS A 537 -20.31 11.64 -7.48
N GLU A 538 -19.76 11.21 -8.61
CA GLU A 538 -18.33 10.97 -8.78
C GLU A 538 -17.57 12.30 -8.82
N CYS A 539 -16.41 12.34 -8.17
CA CYS A 539 -15.53 13.49 -7.99
C CYS A 539 -14.42 13.51 -9.04
N GLY A 540 -14.13 14.69 -9.57
CA GLY A 540 -13.00 14.92 -10.47
C GLY A 540 -11.66 15.07 -9.76
N PRO A 541 -10.57 15.31 -10.51
CA PRO A 541 -9.26 15.59 -9.93
C PRO A 541 -9.32 16.79 -8.97
N MET A 542 -8.63 16.67 -7.84
CA MET A 542 -8.58 17.63 -6.73
C MET A 542 -9.90 17.82 -5.96
N GLU A 543 -10.93 17.04 -6.26
CA GLU A 543 -12.17 17.02 -5.49
C GLU A 543 -12.14 15.89 -4.46
N MET A 544 -12.55 16.20 -3.24
CA MET A 544 -12.54 15.25 -2.14
C MET A 544 -13.83 14.42 -2.12
N GLY A 545 -13.70 13.13 -1.85
CA GLY A 545 -14.82 12.22 -1.63
C GLY A 545 -14.37 10.86 -1.09
N GLU A 546 -15.30 9.93 -0.96
CA GLU A 546 -15.05 8.57 -0.50
C GLU A 546 -14.44 7.71 -1.62
N LEU A 547 -13.30 7.09 -1.32
CA LEU A 547 -12.66 6.16 -2.23
C LEU A 547 -13.46 4.87 -2.36
N ARG A 548 -13.73 4.48 -3.60
CA ARG A 548 -14.24 3.16 -3.95
C ARG A 548 -13.31 2.50 -4.94
N VAL A 549 -12.99 1.24 -4.71
CA VAL A 549 -12.06 0.48 -5.56
C VAL A 549 -12.65 -0.86 -5.97
N LYS A 550 -12.27 -1.34 -7.14
CA LYS A 550 -12.72 -2.62 -7.69
C LYS A 550 -11.55 -3.29 -8.41
N GLY A 551 -11.45 -4.60 -8.30
CA GLY A 551 -10.42 -5.38 -8.99
C GLY A 551 -10.14 -6.71 -8.28
N PRO A 552 -9.11 -7.45 -8.74
CA PRO A 552 -8.92 -8.84 -8.33
C PRO A 552 -8.46 -9.02 -6.88
N VAL A 553 -7.94 -7.97 -6.24
CA VAL A 553 -7.42 -8.02 -4.86
C VAL A 553 -8.49 -7.84 -3.79
N ILE A 554 -9.73 -7.49 -4.18
CA ILE A 554 -10.84 -7.20 -3.26
C ILE A 554 -11.33 -8.50 -2.62
N MET A 555 -11.49 -8.47 -1.30
CA MET A 555 -11.95 -9.60 -0.48
C MET A 555 -13.24 -10.24 -1.01
N LYS A 556 -13.46 -11.51 -0.66
CA LYS A 556 -14.75 -12.19 -0.87
C LYS A 556 -15.86 -11.67 0.07
N GLY A 557 -15.48 -11.16 1.24
CA GLY A 557 -16.39 -10.57 2.22
C GLY A 557 -15.93 -10.80 3.66
N TYR A 558 -16.78 -10.49 4.65
CA TYR A 558 -16.53 -10.83 6.05
C TYR A 558 -17.17 -12.17 6.42
N LYS A 559 -16.38 -13.05 7.07
CA LYS A 559 -16.84 -14.35 7.57
C LYS A 559 -17.96 -14.15 8.57
N ASN A 560 -19.06 -14.90 8.41
CA ASN A 560 -20.23 -14.89 9.30
C ASN A 560 -20.86 -13.48 9.51
N ARG A 561 -20.69 -12.55 8.55
CA ARG A 561 -21.19 -11.17 8.64
C ARG A 561 -21.72 -10.66 7.29
N PRO A 562 -22.75 -11.28 6.68
CA PRO A 562 -23.26 -10.89 5.37
C PRO A 562 -23.73 -9.43 5.31
N GLU A 563 -24.29 -8.89 6.39
CA GLU A 563 -24.75 -7.49 6.44
C GLU A 563 -23.61 -6.48 6.48
N ASP A 564 -22.49 -6.81 7.14
CA ASP A 564 -21.27 -5.97 7.06
C ASP A 564 -20.66 -6.05 5.65
N THR A 565 -20.71 -7.23 5.03
CA THR A 565 -20.24 -7.43 3.65
C THR A 565 -21.03 -6.56 2.69
N LYS A 566 -22.37 -6.58 2.72
CA LYS A 566 -23.22 -5.74 1.85
C LYS A 566 -23.05 -4.23 2.06
N LYS A 567 -22.63 -3.81 3.26
CA LYS A 567 -22.32 -2.40 3.55
C LYS A 567 -20.96 -1.96 3.03
N THR A 568 -20.08 -2.92 2.75
CA THR A 568 -18.68 -2.67 2.40
C THR A 568 -18.40 -3.00 0.93
N LEU A 569 -19.13 -3.95 0.36
CA LEU A 569 -19.14 -4.29 -1.06
C LEU A 569 -20.52 -3.95 -1.62
N ASP A 570 -20.58 -3.05 -2.59
CA ASP A 570 -21.84 -2.77 -3.27
C ASP A 570 -22.22 -3.86 -4.29
N ALA A 571 -23.43 -3.77 -4.85
CA ALA A 571 -23.96 -4.76 -5.78
C ALA A 571 -23.12 -4.92 -7.07
N ASP A 572 -22.35 -3.88 -7.43
CA ASP A 572 -21.48 -3.88 -8.59
C ASP A 572 -20.06 -4.37 -8.26
N GLY A 573 -19.81 -4.76 -7.00
CA GLY A 573 -18.52 -5.28 -6.53
C GLY A 573 -17.48 -4.19 -6.24
N TRP A 574 -17.89 -2.94 -6.01
CA TRP A 574 -17.00 -1.91 -5.49
C TRP A 574 -16.83 -2.04 -3.98
N LEU A 575 -15.58 -2.04 -3.54
CA LEU A 575 -15.21 -1.88 -2.15
C LEU A 575 -15.38 -0.42 -1.74
N ILE A 576 -16.34 -0.16 -0.87
CA ILE A 576 -16.55 1.11 -0.18
C ILE A 576 -15.55 1.16 0.99
N THR A 577 -14.46 1.90 0.80
CA THR A 577 -13.34 1.89 1.75
C THR A 577 -13.66 2.60 3.06
N GLY A 578 -14.57 3.59 3.00
CA GLY A 578 -14.82 4.55 4.08
C GLY A 578 -13.67 5.53 4.32
N ASP A 579 -12.69 5.60 3.41
CA ASP A 579 -11.59 6.55 3.43
C ASP A 579 -11.89 7.72 2.49
N LEU A 580 -11.72 8.94 2.98
CA LEU A 580 -11.83 10.17 2.21
C LEU A 580 -10.49 10.49 1.57
N VAL A 581 -10.54 10.76 0.28
CA VAL A 581 -9.37 10.98 -0.57
C VAL A 581 -9.66 12.08 -1.58
N TYR A 582 -8.60 12.58 -2.20
CA TYR A 582 -8.66 13.17 -3.53
C TYR A 582 -7.50 12.62 -4.37
N TYR A 583 -7.53 12.84 -5.68
CA TYR A 583 -6.42 12.51 -6.57
C TYR A 583 -6.06 13.70 -7.43
N ASP A 584 -4.79 13.84 -7.81
CA ASP A 584 -4.37 14.93 -8.69
C ASP A 584 -4.51 14.58 -10.17
N LYS A 585 -4.16 15.53 -11.04
CA LYS A 585 -4.23 15.37 -12.50
C LYS A 585 -3.26 14.32 -13.03
N GLU A 586 -2.26 13.92 -12.26
CA GLU A 586 -1.29 12.88 -12.61
C GLU A 586 -1.73 11.50 -12.09
N GLY A 587 -2.85 11.44 -11.36
CA GLY A 587 -3.43 10.22 -10.79
C GLY A 587 -2.76 9.78 -9.49
N PHE A 588 -1.99 10.65 -8.82
CA PHE A 588 -1.54 10.37 -7.47
C PHE A 588 -2.71 10.51 -6.50
N LEU A 589 -2.87 9.51 -5.64
CA LEU A 589 -3.88 9.52 -4.59
C LEU A 589 -3.34 10.23 -3.33
N TYR A 590 -4.19 10.99 -2.66
CA TYR A 590 -3.91 11.61 -1.36
C TYR A 590 -5.01 11.22 -0.39
N VAL A 591 -4.63 10.57 0.71
CA VAL A 591 -5.56 10.13 1.75
C VAL A 591 -5.71 11.24 2.78
N CYS A 592 -6.95 11.69 3.00
CA CYS A 592 -7.26 12.74 3.96
C CYS A 592 -7.55 12.14 5.34
N GLU A 593 -8.58 11.30 5.45
CA GLU A 593 -9.09 10.80 6.73
C GLU A 593 -10.03 9.60 6.53
N ARG A 594 -10.38 8.89 7.60
CA ARG A 594 -11.55 7.99 7.65
C ARG A 594 -12.84 8.79 7.76
N ALA A 595 -13.83 8.53 6.89
CA ALA A 595 -15.12 9.23 6.88
C ALA A 595 -15.88 9.14 8.22
N LYS A 596 -15.76 8.00 8.92
CA LYS A 596 -16.39 7.78 10.25
C LYS A 596 -15.63 8.40 11.41
N GLU A 597 -14.40 8.83 11.20
CA GLU A 597 -13.56 9.44 12.23
C GLU A 597 -13.55 10.96 12.15
N LEU A 598 -14.14 11.53 11.08
CA LEU A 598 -14.39 12.96 10.96
C LEU A 598 -15.22 13.48 12.13
N ILE A 599 -14.77 14.62 12.65
CA ILE A 599 -15.44 15.36 13.70
C ILE A 599 -16.41 16.34 13.05
N LYS A 600 -17.68 16.25 13.40
CA LYS A 600 -18.75 17.07 12.81
C LYS A 600 -19.01 18.33 13.63
N VAL A 601 -18.29 19.40 13.30
CA VAL A 601 -18.39 20.69 13.99
C VAL A 601 -19.31 21.62 13.22
N LYS A 602 -20.52 21.88 13.71
CA LYS A 602 -21.53 22.76 13.07
C LYS A 602 -21.83 22.40 11.61
N GLY A 603 -21.85 21.10 11.31
CA GLY A 603 -22.04 20.58 9.95
C GLY A 603 -20.78 20.60 9.07
N ALA A 604 -19.69 21.23 9.51
CA ALA A 604 -18.39 21.12 8.85
C ALA A 604 -17.65 19.85 9.31
N GLN A 605 -16.93 19.22 8.37
CA GLN A 605 -16.12 18.05 8.63
C GLN A 605 -14.70 18.46 9.01
N VAL A 606 -14.22 18.00 10.16
CA VAL A 606 -12.87 18.24 10.66
C VAL A 606 -12.14 16.91 10.78
N ALA A 607 -11.01 16.82 10.11
CA ALA A 607 -10.13 15.66 10.09
C ALA A 607 -9.27 15.64 11.37
N PRO A 608 -9.41 14.65 12.29
CA PRO A 608 -8.47 14.46 13.38
C PRO A 608 -7.00 14.46 12.98
N ALA A 609 -6.63 13.79 11.89
CA ALA A 609 -5.26 13.67 11.41
C ALA A 609 -4.67 15.04 11.00
N GLU A 610 -5.49 15.93 10.45
CA GLU A 610 -5.07 17.32 10.14
C GLU A 610 -4.68 18.07 11.43
N LEU A 611 -5.49 17.92 12.47
CA LEU A 611 -5.20 18.54 13.77
C LEU A 611 -4.01 17.89 14.47
N GLU A 612 -3.89 16.57 14.37
CA GLU A 612 -2.73 15.83 14.88
C GLU A 612 -1.44 16.28 14.20
N ASP A 613 -1.42 16.47 12.88
CA ASP A 613 -0.27 16.98 12.13
C ASP A 613 0.15 18.37 12.63
N VAL A 614 -0.83 19.28 12.83
CA VAL A 614 -0.57 20.61 13.39
C VAL A 614 -0.01 20.50 14.81
N ILE A 615 -0.63 19.71 15.70
CA ILE A 615 -0.20 19.58 17.11
C ILE A 615 1.21 18.98 17.21
N LEU A 616 1.53 17.98 16.38
CA LEU A 616 2.87 17.37 16.32
C LEU A 616 3.96 18.35 15.86
N GLY A 617 3.59 19.44 15.18
CA GLY A 617 4.50 20.52 14.82
C GLY A 617 4.97 21.36 16.01
N HIS A 618 4.35 21.23 17.19
CA HIS A 618 4.76 21.96 18.39
C HIS A 618 5.96 21.29 19.06
N SER A 619 7.05 22.02 19.29
CA SER A 619 8.34 21.49 19.80
C SER A 619 8.26 20.81 21.17
N GLY A 620 7.23 21.13 21.95
CA GLY A 620 6.91 20.53 23.24
C GLY A 620 6.10 19.24 23.20
N VAL A 621 5.65 18.78 22.03
CA VAL A 621 4.81 17.59 21.85
C VAL A 621 5.64 16.41 21.32
N VAL A 622 5.40 15.22 21.87
CA VAL A 622 6.04 13.95 21.46
C VAL A 622 5.10 13.09 20.61
N ASP A 623 3.84 12.99 21.03
CA ASP A 623 2.80 12.24 20.34
C ASP A 623 1.43 12.88 20.64
N CYS A 624 0.45 12.70 19.77
CA CYS A 624 -0.91 13.14 20.05
C CYS A 624 -1.97 12.29 19.33
N ALA A 625 -3.21 12.43 19.80
CA ALA A 625 -4.40 11.93 19.12
C ALA A 625 -5.54 12.92 19.27
N VAL A 626 -6.38 13.07 18.25
CA VAL A 626 -7.56 13.93 18.28
C VAL A 626 -8.81 13.07 18.12
N VAL A 627 -9.85 13.39 18.88
CA VAL A 627 -11.17 12.75 18.79
C VAL A 627 -12.28 13.81 18.81
N GLY A 628 -13.39 13.49 18.16
CA GLY A 628 -14.63 14.25 18.32
C GLY A 628 -15.31 13.91 19.64
N VAL A 629 -15.61 14.92 20.45
CA VAL A 629 -16.44 14.82 21.66
C VAL A 629 -17.74 15.60 21.48
N GLN A 630 -18.81 15.18 22.15
CA GLN A 630 -20.09 15.87 22.06
C GLN A 630 -19.99 17.29 22.62
N HIS A 631 -20.57 18.25 21.92
CA HIS A 631 -20.54 19.67 22.30
C HIS A 631 -21.91 20.29 22.05
N GLU A 632 -22.51 20.87 23.09
CA GLU A 632 -23.91 21.34 23.09
C GLU A 632 -24.26 22.25 21.90
N ILE A 633 -23.37 23.19 21.57
CA ILE A 633 -23.59 24.17 20.50
C ILE A 633 -23.12 23.68 19.12
N ASN A 634 -22.08 22.86 19.07
CA ASN A 634 -21.39 22.52 17.82
C ASN A 634 -21.78 21.14 17.28
N GLY A 635 -22.57 20.35 18.02
CA GLY A 635 -22.76 18.92 17.78
C GLY A 635 -21.56 18.14 18.31
N GLU A 636 -20.43 18.26 17.62
CA GLU A 636 -19.14 17.76 18.08
C GLU A 636 -18.09 18.88 18.17
N ALA A 637 -17.06 18.66 18.98
CA ALA A 637 -15.88 19.51 19.09
C ALA A 637 -14.59 18.68 19.12
N PRO A 638 -13.49 19.14 18.48
CA PRO A 638 -12.22 18.43 18.53
C PRO A 638 -11.56 18.53 19.91
N ARG A 639 -11.22 17.37 20.49
CA ARG A 639 -10.42 17.25 21.71
C ARG A 639 -9.09 16.58 21.40
N ALA A 640 -7.99 17.16 21.87
CA ALA A 640 -6.66 16.57 21.73
C ALA A 640 -6.23 15.83 23.01
N PHE A 641 -5.55 14.70 22.81
CA PHE A 641 -4.77 13.99 23.82
C PHE A 641 -3.30 14.15 23.47
N VAL A 642 -2.48 14.65 24.40
CA VAL A 642 -1.11 15.07 24.10
C VAL A 642 -0.12 14.41 25.05
N VAL A 643 0.92 13.79 24.48
CA VAL A 643 2.11 13.34 25.20
C VAL A 643 3.14 14.46 25.14
N ARG A 644 3.47 15.05 26.29
CA ARG A 644 4.41 16.17 26.37
C ARG A 644 5.85 15.67 26.42
N LYS A 645 6.77 16.48 25.88
CA LYS A 645 8.21 16.26 25.99
C LYS A 645 8.75 16.60 27.40
N SER A 646 8.09 17.54 28.06
CA SER A 646 8.38 17.97 29.43
C SER A 646 7.14 18.66 30.01
N ASP A 647 7.03 18.74 31.33
CA ASP A 647 5.89 19.35 32.02
C ASP A 647 5.74 20.87 31.83
N GLY A 648 6.69 21.53 31.19
CA GLY A 648 6.67 22.97 30.92
C GLY A 648 5.74 23.44 29.78
N VAL A 649 5.01 22.54 29.11
CA VAL A 649 4.08 22.89 28.01
C VAL A 649 2.66 22.96 28.55
N SER A 650 2.01 24.12 28.44
CA SER A 650 0.63 24.33 28.92
C SER A 650 -0.43 24.06 27.84
N GLU A 651 -1.71 23.94 28.25
CA GLU A 651 -2.82 23.83 27.30
C GLU A 651 -2.91 25.10 26.44
N GLU A 652 -2.70 26.27 27.03
CA GLU A 652 -2.74 27.57 26.33
C GLU A 652 -1.66 27.68 25.25
N ASP A 653 -0.47 27.10 25.48
CA ASP A 653 0.60 27.07 24.49
C ASP A 653 0.17 26.31 23.23
N ILE A 654 -0.41 25.12 23.43
CA ILE A 654 -0.88 24.27 22.33
C ILE A 654 -2.11 24.89 21.67
N HIS A 655 -3.06 25.43 22.43
CA HIS A 655 -4.22 26.15 21.90
C HIS A 655 -3.79 27.31 21.01
N ARG A 656 -2.87 28.17 21.49
CA ARG A 656 -2.34 29.29 20.71
C ARG A 656 -1.67 28.79 19.43
N PHE A 657 -0.82 27.78 19.52
CA PHE A 657 -0.13 27.20 18.37
C PHE A 657 -1.09 26.67 17.31
N VAL A 658 -2.12 25.92 17.71
CA VAL A 658 -3.13 25.37 16.79
C VAL A 658 -4.01 26.48 16.21
N ASN A 659 -4.50 27.40 17.05
CA ASN A 659 -5.44 28.45 16.64
C ASN A 659 -4.87 29.41 15.59
N GLU A 660 -3.55 29.62 15.57
CA GLU A 660 -2.85 30.40 14.53
C GLU A 660 -2.79 29.71 13.16
N ARG A 661 -2.98 28.37 13.13
CA ARG A 661 -2.70 27.53 11.95
C ARG A 661 -3.95 26.89 11.34
N VAL A 662 -5.06 26.88 12.06
CA VAL A 662 -6.31 26.24 11.61
C VAL A 662 -7.50 27.19 11.66
N ALA A 663 -8.48 26.96 10.77
CA ALA A 663 -9.72 27.71 10.77
C ALA A 663 -10.49 27.55 12.09
N ARG A 664 -11.28 28.57 12.48
CA ARG A 664 -11.96 28.63 13.79
C ARG A 664 -12.77 27.38 14.14
N TYR A 665 -13.44 26.78 13.16
CA TYR A 665 -14.27 25.59 13.38
C TYR A 665 -13.44 24.30 13.58
N LYS A 666 -12.14 24.30 13.25
CA LYS A 666 -11.22 23.19 13.49
C LYS A 666 -10.49 23.29 14.83
N GLN A 667 -10.60 24.41 15.53
CA GLN A 667 -9.90 24.63 16.81
C GLN A 667 -10.34 23.61 17.87
N LEU A 668 -9.44 23.32 18.83
CA LEU A 668 -9.58 22.30 19.87
C LEU A 668 -10.62 22.67 20.96
N THR A 669 -11.82 23.05 20.56
CA THR A 669 -12.90 23.49 21.46
C THR A 669 -13.42 22.38 22.39
N GLY A 670 -13.06 21.12 22.13
CA GLY A 670 -13.30 20.00 23.03
C GLY A 670 -12.27 19.89 24.17
N GLY A 671 -11.24 20.74 24.17
CA GLY A 671 -10.17 20.80 25.18
C GLY A 671 -8.93 19.98 24.83
N ILE A 672 -7.94 20.02 25.72
CA ILE A 672 -6.69 19.28 25.64
C ILE A 672 -6.55 18.45 26.92
N ILE A 673 -6.14 17.19 26.79
CA ILE A 673 -5.85 16.31 27.92
C ILE A 673 -4.42 15.80 27.77
N PHE A 674 -3.59 16.03 28.79
CA PHE A 674 -2.25 15.45 28.83
C PHE A 674 -2.30 14.00 29.27
N VAL A 675 -1.63 13.13 28.51
CA VAL A 675 -1.57 11.69 28.77
C VAL A 675 -0.13 11.20 28.71
N GLU A 676 0.18 10.13 29.43
CA GLU A 676 1.51 9.52 29.39
C GLU A 676 1.78 8.83 28.04
N THR A 677 0.77 8.18 27.47
CA THR A 677 0.86 7.46 26.20
C THR A 677 -0.43 7.53 25.39
N ILE A 678 -0.32 7.50 24.06
CA ILE A 678 -1.47 7.34 23.16
C ILE A 678 -1.76 5.84 22.99
N PRO A 679 -2.97 5.35 23.31
CA PRO A 679 -3.31 3.95 23.13
C PRO A 679 -3.37 3.60 21.65
N ARG A 680 -2.64 2.55 21.26
CA ARG A 680 -2.54 2.09 19.88
C ARG A 680 -2.83 0.60 19.76
N THR A 681 -3.26 0.16 18.58
CA THR A 681 -3.29 -1.26 18.22
C THR A 681 -1.85 -1.81 18.24
N PRO A 682 -1.66 -3.14 18.29
CA PRO A 682 -0.35 -3.74 18.08
C PRO A 682 0.33 -3.35 16.76
N THR A 683 -0.44 -2.86 15.78
CA THR A 683 0.04 -2.34 14.49
C THR A 683 0.28 -0.82 14.47
N GLY A 684 0.20 -0.15 15.63
CA GLY A 684 0.51 1.27 15.78
C GLY A 684 -0.63 2.24 15.45
N LYS A 685 -1.83 1.75 15.08
CA LYS A 685 -3.00 2.62 14.80
C LYS A 685 -3.58 3.18 16.09
N ILE A 686 -3.97 4.45 16.11
CA ILE A 686 -4.58 5.09 17.28
C ILE A 686 -5.92 4.41 17.61
N LEU A 687 -6.09 3.96 18.86
CA LEU A 687 -7.35 3.40 19.37
C LEU A 687 -8.26 4.52 19.89
N ARG A 688 -8.82 5.33 18.97
CA ARG A 688 -9.68 6.48 19.30
C ARG A 688 -10.89 6.10 20.17
N ARG A 689 -11.46 4.92 19.96
CA ARG A 689 -12.53 4.38 20.81
C ARG A 689 -12.09 4.27 22.28
N ARG A 690 -10.90 3.72 22.53
CA ARG A 690 -10.36 3.58 23.89
C ARG A 690 -10.12 4.94 24.54
N LEU A 691 -9.68 5.94 23.78
CA LEU A 691 -9.58 7.32 24.28
C LEU A 691 -10.95 7.88 24.70
N LYS A 692 -12.00 7.64 23.91
CA LYS A 692 -13.38 8.04 24.26
C LYS A 692 -13.92 7.28 25.48
N GLU A 693 -13.57 6.00 25.64
CA GLU A 693 -13.98 5.18 26.79
C GLU A 693 -13.23 5.54 28.09
N MET A 694 -11.93 5.84 27.99
CA MET A 694 -11.10 6.25 29.14
C MET A 694 -11.45 7.67 29.62
N TYR A 695 -11.90 8.52 28.70
CA TYR A 695 -12.26 9.91 28.96
C TYR A 695 -13.65 10.21 28.40
N PRO A 696 -14.71 9.61 28.99
CA PRO A 696 -16.08 9.88 28.59
C PRO A 696 -16.40 11.37 28.76
N ALA A 697 -17.47 11.84 28.11
CA ALA A 697 -17.86 13.24 28.05
C ALA A 697 -18.37 13.83 29.39
N GLU A 698 -17.87 13.37 30.53
CA GLU A 698 -18.16 13.89 31.86
C GLU A 698 -17.00 14.76 32.35
N ASN A 699 -17.06 16.04 31.97
CA ASN A 699 -16.46 17.18 32.68
C ASN A 699 -16.96 18.51 32.06
N SER A 700 -18.23 18.56 31.65
CA SER A 700 -18.88 19.76 31.10
C SER A 700 -19.29 20.77 32.18
N GLU A 701 -19.07 20.51 33.47
CA GLU A 701 -19.38 21.46 34.54
C GLU A 701 -18.24 22.48 34.87
N ILE A 702 -17.07 22.44 34.22
CA ILE A 702 -15.94 23.33 34.62
C ILE A 702 -15.51 24.40 33.60
N ARG A 703 -16.00 24.46 32.36
CA ARG A 703 -15.54 25.51 31.40
C ARG A 703 -16.66 26.32 30.73
N ALA A 704 -17.66 26.74 31.50
CA ALA A 704 -18.62 27.77 31.07
C ALA A 704 -18.24 29.22 31.49
N LYS A 705 -16.99 29.45 31.94
CA LYS A 705 -16.47 30.80 32.20
C LYS A 705 -15.02 30.93 31.77
N LEU A 706 -14.81 31.29 30.50
CA LEU A 706 -13.69 32.11 30.03
C LEU A 706 -14.17 32.97 28.86
#